data_AF-A0A3F3QLA0-F1
#
_entry.id   AF-A0A3F3QLA0-F1
#
_cell.length_a   1.000
_cell.length_b   1.000
_cell.length_c   1.000
_cell.angle_alpha   90.00
_cell.angle_beta   90.00
_cell.angle_gamma   90.00
#
_symmetry.space_group_name_H-M   'P 1'
#
loop_
_entity.id
_entity.type
_entity.pdbx_description
1 polymer ?
#
loop_
_entity_poly.entity_id
_entity_poly.type
_entity_poly.pdbx_seq_one_letter_code
_entity_poly.pdbx_strand_id
1 'polypeptide(L)'
;MATEKKTTEVTTAEPTPSDSLHSEDNTVVDNADGKRPPPLLAKLIAVFVISCISFGSHWSSGVTGAMKSTLKKQMHITNTQFSLLEASENFMATVLLLPGGIVTDRVGGARMIVYGNIVYTIGSILVAAATTVRSFNFMVGGRIILSLGDIATQTAQYKMFSSWFPPSNGFASTLGFELAIGKIGGFVGKSTANIIAKNTGNFAWVFWTSVFMNLFTNAATCFFWLFNRYCEKHFRGREDKATQETLTEKNKKFELRKMFQLPWMFWAILAFSMFQTSTASVFSSNATELAQKRFNIDAITAGWYSSLAQYAGFFLVPCLGVFIDILGHRASVLCVCGLGIFISMVLVNFAESKQGTAAAFGIYAVAVSLGPTSIIDGIRTTLWHQSVFGSAYALKVTMNNSMTIIIGIITGALQDADNDSYRRSVRVYLFLAICCAIVSIILLIGSLIGRDLAPLQWTRKRRLACGAEYIGKLREHHLVTHYQRNIPDKFTGVTLVPMRLPPEIIQLIIESIISPDPPVAYPDFSGEIDTLVNLTLVSRFTCQIARRLLINHCLLIDDELLLEHLLQCEPPELINRRPNDTGAQVQKSTAAGLVLVLDEPDRPSVARDIETLSFHLCHRLTRLVIDLPLRFYNPSMPELEVRPMLREAFKRLTLLEEFCSAADDLCLDTQKLPYIWETPSDQLEEADYEPAVWSLWPRLRRLALCEVDVTSMQFIGGLRRCSKLTHLVLVAPSGLDRDVRSGWQSTDFLPSLERLLIADSADEFEMVSGKDHLGEDTGFVRQLFQCYKSRVLEKQKYYVKDEESVEFDSLVKKIAFPVPSYRKGDDDIICHGWLLDASIDGTIWTEPYGIGSRYMLARNTYT
;
A
#
# COMPACT_ATOMS: atom_id res chain seq x y z
N MET A 1 -16.23 36.26 -48.86
CA MET A 1 -15.04 35.58 -48.31
C MET A 1 -15.47 35.02 -46.97
N ALA A 2 -15.27 33.71 -46.74
CA ALA A 2 -15.79 32.88 -45.64
C ALA A 2 -17.31 32.61 -45.69
N THR A 3 -17.64 31.41 -46.16
CA THR A 3 -18.96 30.87 -46.47
C THR A 3 -19.69 30.27 -45.27
N GLU A 4 -20.99 30.51 -45.28
CA GLU A 4 -22.05 30.04 -44.37
C GLU A 4 -22.11 28.51 -44.19
N LYS A 5 -22.41 28.12 -42.94
CA LYS A 5 -22.95 26.83 -42.56
C LYS A 5 -24.46 26.82 -42.78
N LYS A 6 -25.01 25.78 -43.42
CA LYS A 6 -26.36 25.27 -43.13
C LYS A 6 -26.56 23.80 -43.54
N THR A 7 -27.07 23.04 -42.57
CA THR A 7 -28.13 22.00 -42.61
C THR A 7 -28.05 20.82 -43.58
N THR A 8 -28.22 19.60 -43.05
CA THR A 8 -29.31 18.62 -43.35
C THR A 8 -29.01 17.32 -42.57
N GLU A 9 -29.84 16.91 -41.61
CA GLU A 9 -31.08 16.14 -41.71
C GLU A 9 -30.92 14.65 -42.06
N VAL A 10 -31.67 13.89 -41.25
CA VAL A 10 -31.80 12.45 -41.13
C VAL A 10 -32.35 11.80 -42.40
N THR A 11 -31.88 10.60 -42.75
CA THR A 11 -32.70 9.64 -43.49
C THR A 11 -32.33 8.20 -43.13
N THR A 12 -33.36 7.47 -42.75
CA THR A 12 -33.46 6.04 -42.43
C THR A 12 -33.52 5.19 -43.70
N ALA A 13 -32.83 4.05 -43.73
CA ALA A 13 -33.19 2.88 -44.54
C ALA A 13 -32.57 1.59 -43.95
N GLU A 14 -33.34 0.51 -44.08
CA GLU A 14 -33.39 -0.73 -43.30
C GLU A 14 -32.50 -1.89 -43.85
N PRO A 15 -32.53 -3.13 -43.30
CA PRO A 15 -31.34 -3.92 -42.96
C PRO A 15 -31.00 -5.04 -43.97
N THR A 16 -29.80 -5.60 -43.87
CA THR A 16 -29.54 -6.99 -44.30
C THR A 16 -28.46 -7.66 -43.45
N PRO A 17 -28.63 -8.95 -43.09
CA PRO A 17 -27.80 -9.66 -42.12
C PRO A 17 -26.73 -10.52 -42.80
N SER A 18 -25.55 -10.67 -42.18
CA SER A 18 -24.82 -11.94 -42.06
C SER A 18 -23.41 -11.72 -41.52
N ASP A 19 -23.10 -12.48 -40.47
CA ASP A 19 -21.82 -13.14 -40.18
C ASP A 19 -20.53 -12.31 -40.22
N SER A 20 -19.92 -12.10 -39.05
CA SER A 20 -18.84 -12.97 -38.57
C SER A 20 -18.18 -12.42 -37.31
N LEU A 21 -17.70 -13.36 -36.50
CA LEU A 21 -17.07 -13.18 -35.20
C LEU A 21 -15.90 -12.17 -35.18
N HIS A 22 -15.74 -11.56 -33.99
CA HIS A 22 -14.60 -10.81 -33.44
C HIS A 22 -14.64 -9.28 -33.57
N SER A 23 -15.09 -8.62 -32.49
CA SER A 23 -14.65 -7.27 -32.11
C SER A 23 -14.88 -7.13 -30.60
N GLU A 24 -13.82 -7.23 -29.80
CA GLU A 24 -13.20 -6.08 -29.12
C GLU A 24 -14.12 -5.44 -28.07
N ASP A 25 -13.93 -5.88 -26.82
CA ASP A 25 -14.27 -5.13 -25.60
C ASP A 25 -13.50 -3.80 -25.61
N ASN A 26 -14.05 -2.79 -26.28
CA ASN A 26 -13.70 -1.40 -26.06
C ASN A 26 -14.63 -0.83 -25.00
N THR A 27 -14.37 -1.18 -23.74
CA THR A 27 -14.77 -0.33 -22.61
C THR A 27 -13.87 0.91 -22.64
N VAL A 28 -14.28 1.89 -23.44
CA VAL A 28 -13.76 3.26 -23.36
C VAL A 28 -14.27 3.83 -22.04
N VAL A 29 -13.51 3.60 -20.98
CA VAL A 29 -13.63 4.37 -19.75
C VAL A 29 -13.03 5.73 -20.04
N ASP A 30 -13.91 6.69 -20.28
CA ASP A 30 -13.58 8.11 -20.39
C ASP A 30 -12.89 8.54 -19.09
N ASN A 31 -11.61 8.90 -19.16
CA ASN A 31 -10.78 9.17 -17.98
C ASN A 31 -9.96 10.44 -18.17
N ALA A 32 -9.97 11.28 -17.13
CA ALA A 32 -9.62 12.70 -17.06
C ALA A 32 -8.20 13.15 -17.55
N ASP A 33 -7.30 12.24 -17.94
CA ASP A 33 -5.92 12.58 -18.32
C ASP A 33 -5.59 12.41 -19.82
N GLY A 34 -6.51 11.86 -20.64
CA GLY A 34 -6.33 11.72 -22.10
C GLY A 34 -5.19 10.80 -22.57
N LYS A 35 -4.44 10.13 -21.67
CA LYS A 35 -3.30 9.26 -22.00
C LYS A 35 -3.71 7.80 -22.15
N ARG A 36 -3.29 7.16 -23.25
CA ARG A 36 -3.56 5.74 -23.56
C ARG A 36 -2.52 4.80 -22.92
N PRO A 37 -2.84 3.52 -22.66
CA PRO A 37 -1.85 2.52 -22.26
C PRO A 37 -0.86 2.21 -23.41
N PRO A 38 0.38 1.77 -23.11
CA PRO A 38 1.39 1.52 -24.14
C PRO A 38 0.95 0.37 -25.07
N PRO A 39 1.01 0.56 -26.41
CA PRO A 39 0.62 -0.45 -27.38
C PRO A 39 1.55 -1.67 -27.36
N LEU A 40 1.06 -2.81 -27.85
CA LEU A 40 1.82 -4.07 -27.87
C LEU A 40 3.15 -3.93 -28.62
N LEU A 41 3.18 -3.15 -29.70
CA LEU A 41 4.41 -2.83 -30.42
C LEU A 41 5.46 -2.12 -29.55
N ALA A 42 5.05 -1.17 -28.70
CA ALA A 42 5.97 -0.47 -27.81
C ALA A 42 6.56 -1.42 -26.74
N LYS A 43 5.77 -2.39 -26.27
CA LYS A 43 6.25 -3.45 -25.39
C LYS A 43 7.25 -4.36 -26.10
N LEU A 44 6.98 -4.77 -27.34
CA LEU A 44 7.90 -5.59 -28.14
C LEU A 44 9.22 -4.88 -28.43
N ILE A 45 9.18 -3.57 -28.74
CA ILE A 45 10.38 -2.75 -28.91
C ILE A 45 11.19 -2.71 -27.60
N ALA A 46 10.54 -2.51 -26.45
CA ALA A 46 11.22 -2.54 -25.16
C ALA A 46 11.87 -3.90 -24.87
N VAL A 47 11.16 -5.01 -25.11
CA VAL A 47 11.72 -6.38 -24.97
C VAL A 47 12.95 -6.52 -25.86
N PHE A 48 12.83 -6.17 -27.15
CA PHE A 48 13.92 -6.33 -28.10
C PHE A 48 15.17 -5.56 -27.67
N VAL A 49 15.01 -4.31 -27.25
CA VAL A 49 16.15 -3.48 -26.84
C VAL A 49 16.77 -3.99 -25.53
N ILE A 50 15.97 -4.37 -24.54
CA ILE A 50 16.47 -4.98 -23.29
C ILE A 50 17.21 -6.28 -23.59
N SER A 51 16.71 -7.07 -24.54
CA SER A 51 17.34 -8.30 -25.02
C SER A 51 18.72 -8.02 -25.63
N CYS A 52 18.85 -6.99 -26.47
CA CYS A 52 20.15 -6.57 -27.02
C CYS A 52 21.15 -6.18 -25.92
N ILE A 53 20.69 -5.48 -24.89
CA ILE A 53 21.53 -5.08 -23.75
C ILE A 53 22.00 -6.32 -22.96
N SER A 54 21.07 -7.23 -22.64
CA SER A 54 21.38 -8.49 -21.92
C SER A 54 22.35 -9.37 -22.72
N PHE A 55 22.12 -9.51 -24.03
CA PHE A 55 23.00 -10.24 -24.94
C PHE A 55 24.46 -9.75 -24.87
N GLY A 56 24.67 -8.42 -24.98
CA GLY A 56 26.02 -7.85 -25.00
C GLY A 56 26.76 -8.00 -23.66
N SER A 57 26.05 -7.81 -22.53
CA SER A 57 26.64 -8.02 -21.20
C SER A 57 27.08 -9.48 -21.00
N HIS A 58 26.22 -10.44 -21.34
CA HIS A 58 26.54 -11.85 -21.21
C HIS A 58 27.60 -12.35 -22.20
N TRP A 59 27.66 -11.75 -23.39
CA TRP A 59 28.74 -12.00 -24.35
C TRP A 59 30.11 -11.69 -23.73
N SER A 60 30.25 -10.53 -23.10
CA SER A 60 31.49 -10.10 -22.43
C SER A 60 31.91 -11.05 -21.30
N SER A 61 30.94 -11.51 -20.50
CA SER A 61 31.18 -12.49 -19.42
C SER A 61 31.72 -13.83 -19.95
N GLY A 62 31.20 -14.31 -21.09
CA GLY A 62 31.61 -15.59 -21.70
C GLY A 62 33.07 -15.63 -22.19
N VAL A 63 33.64 -14.48 -22.52
CA VAL A 63 35.00 -14.35 -23.08
C VAL A 63 36.09 -14.78 -22.09
N THR A 64 35.97 -14.38 -20.82
CA THR A 64 37.08 -14.52 -19.85
C THR A 64 37.42 -15.99 -19.59
N GLY A 65 36.40 -16.84 -19.36
CA GLY A 65 36.61 -18.29 -19.14
C GLY A 65 37.11 -19.03 -20.39
N ALA A 66 36.74 -18.59 -21.59
CA ALA A 66 37.28 -19.15 -22.83
C ALA A 66 38.79 -18.87 -23.00
N MET A 67 39.24 -17.71 -22.49
CA MET A 67 40.60 -17.20 -22.61
C MET A 67 41.55 -17.66 -21.50
N LYS A 68 41.10 -18.46 -20.52
CA LYS A 68 41.93 -18.88 -19.37
C LYS A 68 43.32 -19.40 -19.76
N SER A 69 43.37 -20.42 -20.63
CA SER A 69 44.64 -21.01 -21.06
C SER A 69 45.54 -19.99 -21.78
N THR A 70 44.95 -19.13 -22.61
CA THR A 70 45.67 -18.09 -23.36
C THR A 70 46.23 -17.01 -22.43
N LEU A 71 45.44 -16.55 -21.45
CA LEU A 71 45.87 -15.58 -20.44
C LEU A 71 47.01 -16.12 -19.59
N LYS A 72 46.92 -17.37 -19.12
CA LYS A 72 48.02 -18.04 -18.38
C LYS A 72 49.32 -18.04 -19.18
N LYS A 73 49.25 -18.44 -20.46
CA LYS A 73 50.43 -18.53 -21.33
C LYS A 73 51.01 -17.16 -21.70
N GLN A 74 50.17 -16.20 -22.05
CA GLN A 74 50.60 -14.91 -22.61
C GLN A 74 50.91 -13.85 -21.56
N MET A 75 50.32 -13.95 -20.37
CA MET A 75 50.56 -13.02 -19.25
C MET A 75 51.37 -13.65 -18.12
N HIS A 76 51.80 -14.92 -18.27
CA HIS A 76 52.58 -15.65 -17.28
C HIS A 76 51.94 -15.68 -15.89
N ILE A 77 50.62 -15.90 -15.84
CA ILE A 77 49.85 -15.96 -14.59
C ILE A 77 49.55 -17.40 -14.17
N THR A 78 49.43 -17.63 -12.87
CA THR A 78 49.02 -18.93 -12.29
C THR A 78 47.50 -19.11 -12.32
N ASN A 79 47.00 -20.34 -12.09
CA ASN A 79 45.55 -20.55 -11.95
C ASN A 79 45.00 -19.81 -10.74
N THR A 80 45.77 -19.72 -9.65
CA THR A 80 45.38 -18.96 -8.46
C THR A 80 45.23 -17.47 -8.78
N GLN A 81 46.13 -16.89 -9.58
CA GLN A 81 46.02 -15.51 -10.03
C GLN A 81 44.83 -15.30 -10.98
N PHE A 82 44.55 -16.24 -11.87
CA PHE A 82 43.34 -16.20 -12.70
C PHE A 82 42.06 -16.28 -11.85
N SER A 83 42.00 -17.20 -10.88
CA SER A 83 40.90 -17.27 -9.93
C SER A 83 40.76 -16.00 -9.09
N LEU A 84 41.88 -15.36 -8.73
CA LEU A 84 41.88 -14.07 -8.03
C LEU A 84 41.29 -12.94 -8.90
N LEU A 85 41.56 -12.95 -10.20
CA LEU A 85 40.97 -12.01 -11.14
C LEU A 85 39.43 -12.15 -11.17
N GLU A 86 38.91 -13.38 -11.27
CA GLU A 86 37.46 -13.62 -11.18
C GLU A 86 36.90 -13.29 -9.79
N ALA A 87 37.64 -13.59 -8.73
CA ALA A 87 37.25 -13.28 -7.37
C ALA A 87 37.13 -11.77 -7.12
N SER A 88 37.97 -10.93 -7.76
CA SER A 88 37.90 -9.47 -7.62
C SER A 88 36.58 -8.90 -8.11
N GLU A 89 36.04 -9.41 -9.22
CA GLU A 89 34.75 -9.03 -9.79
C GLU A 89 33.60 -9.50 -8.89
N ASN A 90 33.64 -10.76 -8.44
CA ASN A 90 32.66 -11.32 -7.52
C ASN A 90 32.65 -10.58 -6.17
N PHE A 91 33.81 -10.15 -5.67
CA PHE A 91 33.95 -9.42 -4.41
C PHE A 91 33.28 -8.05 -4.49
N MET A 92 33.53 -7.31 -5.58
CA MET A 92 32.86 -6.03 -5.83
C MET A 92 31.34 -6.20 -5.85
N ALA A 93 30.83 -7.24 -6.54
CA ALA A 93 29.40 -7.54 -6.55
C ALA A 93 28.87 -7.90 -5.16
N THR A 94 29.59 -8.71 -4.38
CA THR A 94 29.20 -9.07 -3.00
C THR A 94 29.03 -7.83 -2.11
N VAL A 95 29.96 -6.87 -2.17
CA VAL A 95 29.97 -5.69 -1.29
C VAL A 95 28.97 -4.61 -1.75
N LEU A 96 28.87 -4.37 -3.06
CA LEU A 96 28.19 -3.18 -3.59
C LEU A 96 26.81 -3.44 -4.19
N LEU A 97 26.38 -4.69 -4.40
CA LEU A 97 25.06 -4.98 -4.99
C LEU A 97 23.89 -4.47 -4.12
N LEU A 98 23.96 -4.68 -2.80
CA LEU A 98 22.94 -4.21 -1.86
C LEU A 98 22.89 -2.66 -1.79
N PRO A 99 24.01 -1.95 -1.53
CA PRO A 99 24.04 -0.47 -1.62
C PRO A 99 23.65 0.07 -3.00
N GLY A 100 24.09 -0.59 -4.07
CA GLY A 100 23.80 -0.21 -5.45
C GLY A 100 22.32 -0.25 -5.79
N GLY A 101 21.57 -1.20 -5.21
CA GLY A 101 20.11 -1.23 -5.27
C GLY A 101 19.48 0.02 -4.66
N ILE A 102 19.92 0.44 -3.47
CA ILE A 102 19.41 1.64 -2.77
C ILE A 102 19.69 2.91 -3.59
N VAL A 103 20.89 3.02 -4.18
CA VAL A 103 21.23 4.15 -5.05
C VAL A 103 20.35 4.15 -6.30
N THR A 104 20.14 2.98 -6.90
CA THR A 104 19.30 2.83 -8.10
C THR A 104 17.84 3.19 -7.82
N ASP A 105 17.35 2.87 -6.64
CA ASP A 105 16.01 3.24 -6.20
C ASP A 105 15.80 4.76 -6.11
N ARG A 106 16.86 5.52 -5.80
CA ARG A 106 16.81 6.99 -5.71
C ARG A 106 16.99 7.66 -7.08
N VAL A 107 17.93 7.19 -7.89
CA VAL A 107 18.28 7.81 -9.18
C VAL A 107 17.27 7.45 -10.29
N GLY A 108 16.69 6.25 -10.21
CA GLY A 108 15.79 5.66 -11.22
C GLY A 108 16.53 4.73 -12.20
N GLY A 109 15.88 3.63 -12.58
CA GLY A 109 16.50 2.53 -13.35
C GLY A 109 17.05 2.97 -14.71
N ALA A 110 16.24 3.71 -15.48
CA ALA A 110 16.64 4.13 -16.83
C ALA A 110 17.86 5.07 -16.88
N ARG A 111 18.12 5.86 -15.83
CA ARG A 111 19.33 6.70 -15.74
C ARG A 111 20.53 5.91 -15.26
N MET A 112 20.34 5.02 -14.29
CA MET A 112 21.41 4.18 -13.76
C MET A 112 21.99 3.22 -14.79
N ILE A 113 21.17 2.67 -15.70
CA ILE A 113 21.66 1.78 -16.75
C ILE A 113 22.60 2.51 -17.73
N VAL A 114 22.35 3.80 -18.01
CA VAL A 114 23.22 4.63 -18.85
C VAL A 114 24.55 4.91 -18.14
N TYR A 115 24.50 5.41 -16.89
CA TYR A 115 25.71 5.68 -16.13
C TYR A 115 26.54 4.42 -15.87
N GLY A 116 25.87 3.31 -15.54
CA GLY A 116 26.51 2.02 -15.32
C GLY A 116 27.22 1.51 -16.58
N ASN A 117 26.58 1.58 -17.76
CA ASN A 117 27.21 1.13 -19.01
C ASN A 117 28.39 2.01 -19.45
N ILE A 118 28.36 3.32 -19.17
CA ILE A 118 29.52 4.19 -19.39
C ILE A 118 30.70 3.74 -18.52
N VAL A 119 30.48 3.52 -17.22
CA VAL A 119 31.52 3.02 -16.30
C VAL A 119 32.01 1.62 -16.71
N TYR A 120 31.10 0.74 -17.11
CA TYR A 120 31.43 -0.61 -17.61
C TYR A 120 32.35 -0.53 -18.84
N THR A 121 32.07 0.42 -19.74
CA THR A 121 32.85 0.62 -20.97
C THR A 121 34.24 1.14 -20.65
N ILE A 122 34.36 2.13 -19.75
CA ILE A 122 35.65 2.62 -19.25
C ILE A 122 36.47 1.46 -18.67
N GLY A 123 35.86 0.65 -17.80
CA GLY A 123 36.49 -0.54 -17.24
C GLY A 123 36.95 -1.54 -18.32
N SER A 124 36.12 -1.78 -19.34
CA SER A 124 36.47 -2.69 -20.45
C SER A 124 37.64 -2.19 -21.30
N ILE A 125 37.75 -0.87 -21.51
CA ILE A 125 38.88 -0.26 -22.19
C ILE A 125 40.15 -0.47 -21.37
N LEU A 126 40.08 -0.29 -20.04
CA LEU A 126 41.21 -0.54 -19.15
C LEU A 126 41.63 -2.01 -19.14
N VAL A 127 40.67 -2.95 -19.16
CA VAL A 127 40.98 -4.39 -19.28
C VAL A 127 41.62 -4.71 -20.63
N ALA A 128 41.11 -4.18 -21.74
CA ALA A 128 41.69 -4.38 -23.06
C ALA A 128 43.11 -3.80 -23.16
N ALA A 129 43.32 -2.59 -22.63
CA ALA A 129 44.63 -1.97 -22.52
C ALA A 129 45.58 -2.83 -21.66
N ALA A 130 45.12 -3.34 -20.51
CA ALA A 130 45.90 -4.21 -19.63
C ALA A 130 46.35 -5.50 -20.32
N THR A 131 45.51 -6.10 -21.16
CA THR A 131 45.90 -7.27 -21.97
C THR A 131 46.91 -6.94 -23.06
N THR A 132 46.87 -5.70 -23.58
CA THR A 132 47.84 -5.22 -24.58
C THR A 132 49.22 -5.00 -23.96
N VAL A 133 49.28 -4.40 -22.77
CA VAL A 133 50.53 -4.21 -22.01
C VAL A 133 50.94 -5.44 -21.20
N ARG A 134 50.14 -6.52 -21.23
CA ARG A 134 50.34 -7.80 -20.52
C ARG A 134 50.58 -7.65 -19.01
N SER A 135 49.84 -6.75 -18.36
CA SER A 135 49.97 -6.48 -16.93
C SER A 135 48.78 -7.01 -16.13
N PHE A 136 49.04 -8.00 -15.25
CA PHE A 136 48.03 -8.58 -14.38
C PHE A 136 47.44 -7.57 -13.39
N ASN A 137 48.28 -6.80 -12.69
CA ASN A 137 47.82 -5.82 -11.71
C ASN A 137 46.95 -4.73 -12.35
N PHE A 138 47.31 -4.29 -13.56
CA PHE A 138 46.49 -3.34 -14.30
C PHE A 138 45.15 -3.96 -14.73
N MET A 139 45.17 -5.25 -15.12
CA MET A 139 43.95 -5.97 -15.49
C MET A 139 42.99 -6.09 -14.31
N VAL A 140 43.49 -6.36 -13.09
CA VAL A 140 42.69 -6.39 -11.85
C VAL A 140 42.05 -5.02 -11.59
N GLY A 141 42.82 -3.93 -11.68
CA GLY A 141 42.27 -2.57 -11.52
C GLY A 141 41.17 -2.23 -12.54
N GLY A 142 41.38 -2.58 -13.81
CA GLY A 142 40.36 -2.43 -14.85
C GLY A 142 39.11 -3.27 -14.59
N ARG A 143 39.29 -4.50 -14.08
CA ARG A 143 38.20 -5.42 -13.72
C ARG A 143 37.31 -4.87 -12.60
N ILE A 144 37.91 -4.24 -11.59
CA ILE A 144 37.20 -3.60 -10.49
C ILE A 144 36.29 -2.47 -11.01
N ILE A 145 36.82 -1.60 -11.88
CA ILE A 145 36.04 -0.51 -12.49
C ILE A 145 34.94 -1.06 -13.40
N LEU A 146 35.25 -2.08 -14.19
CA LEU A 146 34.26 -2.78 -15.03
C LEU A 146 33.12 -3.34 -14.17
N SER A 147 33.45 -3.99 -13.05
CA SER A 147 32.47 -4.56 -12.13
C SER A 147 31.57 -3.50 -11.49
N LEU A 148 32.06 -2.30 -11.19
CA LEU A 148 31.21 -1.20 -10.70
C LEU A 148 30.09 -0.85 -11.69
N GLY A 149 30.42 -0.79 -12.99
CA GLY A 149 29.43 -0.59 -14.05
C GLY A 149 28.46 -1.76 -14.19
N ASP A 150 28.97 -3.00 -14.06
CA ASP A 150 28.17 -4.23 -14.17
C ASP A 150 27.11 -4.30 -13.07
N ILE A 151 27.50 -4.01 -11.83
CA ILE A 151 26.60 -4.01 -10.67
C ILE A 151 25.48 -2.96 -10.85
N ALA A 152 25.85 -1.76 -11.31
CA ALA A 152 24.88 -0.69 -11.55
C ALA A 152 23.91 -1.04 -12.70
N THR A 153 24.39 -1.70 -13.75
CA THR A 153 23.56 -2.11 -14.89
C THR A 153 22.65 -3.28 -14.54
N GLN A 154 23.14 -4.32 -13.86
CA GLN A 154 22.34 -5.47 -13.43
C GLN A 154 21.20 -5.07 -12.48
N THR A 155 21.49 -4.21 -11.49
CA THR A 155 20.46 -3.71 -10.56
C THR A 155 19.39 -2.88 -11.26
N ALA A 156 19.80 -2.01 -12.20
CA ALA A 156 18.88 -1.22 -13.00
C ALA A 156 18.05 -2.07 -13.98
N GLN A 157 18.68 -3.03 -14.68
CA GLN A 157 18.02 -3.94 -15.62
C GLN A 157 16.90 -4.73 -14.95
N TYR A 158 17.17 -5.33 -13.79
CA TYR A 158 16.16 -6.10 -13.06
C TYR A 158 14.95 -5.22 -12.69
N LYS A 159 15.21 -4.00 -12.24
CA LYS A 159 14.17 -3.04 -11.87
C LYS A 159 13.33 -2.59 -13.06
N MET A 160 13.99 -2.27 -14.17
CA MET A 160 13.32 -1.91 -15.42
C MET A 160 12.48 -3.09 -15.93
N PHE A 161 13.01 -4.31 -15.89
CA PHE A 161 12.25 -5.48 -16.29
C PHE A 161 10.97 -5.65 -15.45
N SER A 162 11.05 -5.47 -14.13
CA SER A 162 9.88 -5.51 -13.25
C SER A 162 8.89 -4.36 -13.45
N SER A 163 9.33 -3.20 -13.95
CA SER A 163 8.43 -2.07 -14.22
C SER A 163 7.67 -2.23 -15.54
N TRP A 164 8.22 -2.96 -16.52
CA TRP A 164 7.59 -3.19 -17.81
C TRP A 164 6.69 -4.43 -17.86
N PHE A 165 6.94 -5.43 -17.00
CA PHE A 165 6.19 -6.70 -16.97
C PHE A 165 5.53 -6.93 -15.60
N PRO A 166 4.19 -6.80 -15.50
CA PRO A 166 3.50 -6.99 -14.24
C PRO A 166 3.64 -8.44 -13.72
N PRO A 167 3.78 -8.63 -12.39
CA PRO A 167 3.90 -9.94 -11.76
C PRO A 167 2.76 -10.91 -12.07
N SER A 168 1.55 -10.39 -12.30
CA SER A 168 0.30 -11.15 -12.39
C SER A 168 0.12 -11.96 -13.67
N ASN A 169 0.91 -11.71 -14.73
CA ASN A 169 0.73 -12.37 -16.02
C ASN A 169 2.05 -12.73 -16.74
N GLY A 170 2.56 -13.94 -16.50
CA GLY A 170 3.66 -14.53 -17.29
C GLY A 170 5.08 -14.05 -16.93
N PHE A 171 5.31 -13.59 -15.69
CA PHE A 171 6.64 -13.12 -15.29
C PHE A 171 7.73 -14.19 -15.43
N ALA A 172 7.51 -15.46 -15.01
CA ALA A 172 8.56 -16.47 -15.08
C ALA A 172 8.89 -16.84 -16.54
N SER A 173 7.88 -16.84 -17.43
CA SER A 173 8.11 -16.97 -18.88
C SER A 173 8.92 -15.82 -19.47
N THR A 174 8.65 -14.58 -19.07
CA THR A 174 9.41 -13.40 -19.54
C THR A 174 10.84 -13.42 -19.01
N LEU A 175 11.02 -13.73 -17.72
CA LEU A 175 12.35 -13.93 -17.12
C LEU A 175 13.09 -15.09 -17.78
N GLY A 176 12.40 -16.20 -18.08
CA GLY A 176 12.99 -17.34 -18.78
C GLY A 176 13.49 -16.97 -20.17
N PHE A 177 12.77 -16.11 -20.89
CA PHE A 177 13.20 -15.57 -22.17
C PHE A 177 14.42 -14.65 -22.05
N GLU A 178 14.43 -13.75 -21.05
CA GLU A 178 15.57 -12.87 -20.76
C GLU A 178 16.83 -13.69 -20.44
N LEU A 179 16.72 -14.69 -19.56
CA LEU A 179 17.82 -15.60 -19.23
C LEU A 179 18.30 -16.39 -20.46
N ALA A 180 17.40 -16.79 -21.36
CA ALA A 180 17.78 -17.48 -22.59
C ALA A 180 18.61 -16.58 -23.52
N ILE A 181 18.23 -15.30 -23.66
CA ILE A 181 19.02 -14.33 -24.41
C ILE A 181 20.41 -14.14 -23.79
N GLY A 182 20.49 -14.11 -22.47
CA GLY A 182 21.78 -14.11 -21.78
C GLY A 182 22.61 -15.36 -22.09
N LYS A 183 21.97 -16.54 -22.13
CA LYS A 183 22.65 -17.80 -22.49
C LYS A 183 23.20 -17.76 -23.91
N ILE A 184 22.44 -17.30 -24.91
CA ILE A 184 22.95 -17.21 -26.29
C ILE A 184 24.06 -16.16 -26.41
N GLY A 185 23.98 -15.04 -25.69
CA GLY A 185 25.07 -14.07 -25.60
C GLY A 185 26.36 -14.70 -25.08
N GLY A 186 26.29 -15.40 -23.94
CA GLY A 186 27.42 -16.11 -23.36
C GLY A 186 27.97 -17.24 -24.25
N PHE A 187 27.10 -17.94 -24.98
CA PHE A 187 27.49 -18.95 -25.98
C PHE A 187 28.33 -18.32 -27.11
N VAL A 188 27.83 -17.23 -27.71
CA VAL A 188 28.53 -16.53 -28.79
C VAL A 188 29.86 -15.98 -28.26
N GLY A 189 29.88 -15.38 -27.07
CA GLY A 189 31.13 -14.89 -26.45
C GLY A 189 32.17 -15.99 -26.25
N LYS A 190 31.75 -17.13 -25.68
CA LYS A 190 32.65 -18.26 -25.38
C LYS A 190 33.18 -18.96 -26.64
N SER A 191 32.31 -19.17 -27.63
CA SER A 191 32.66 -19.85 -28.89
C SER A 191 33.53 -18.98 -29.81
N THR A 192 33.29 -17.66 -29.85
CA THR A 192 34.03 -16.74 -30.73
C THR A 192 35.37 -16.28 -30.17
N ALA A 193 35.56 -16.26 -28.85
CA ALA A 193 36.78 -15.73 -28.22
C ALA A 193 38.08 -16.34 -28.75
N ASN A 194 38.17 -17.68 -28.84
CA ASN A 194 39.36 -18.37 -29.37
C ASN A 194 39.55 -18.16 -30.88
N ILE A 195 38.47 -17.97 -31.63
CA ILE A 195 38.51 -17.70 -33.08
C ILE A 195 39.07 -16.30 -33.33
N ILE A 196 38.58 -15.30 -32.58
CA ILE A 196 39.05 -13.91 -32.68
C ILE A 196 40.54 -13.84 -32.33
N ALA A 197 40.97 -14.49 -31.24
CA ALA A 197 42.38 -14.52 -30.85
C ALA A 197 43.27 -15.12 -31.95
N LYS A 198 42.83 -16.21 -32.59
CA LYS A 198 43.59 -16.89 -33.64
C LYS A 198 43.65 -16.07 -34.93
N ASN A 199 42.52 -15.52 -35.39
CA ASN A 199 42.44 -14.79 -36.65
C ASN A 199 43.15 -13.44 -36.61
N THR A 200 43.15 -12.77 -35.46
CA THR A 200 43.83 -11.47 -35.28
C THR A 200 45.32 -11.61 -34.92
N GLY A 201 45.78 -12.82 -34.59
CA GLY A 201 47.15 -13.10 -34.16
C GLY A 201 47.51 -12.58 -32.76
N ASN A 202 46.62 -11.84 -32.08
CA ASN A 202 46.85 -11.33 -30.73
C ASN A 202 45.57 -11.46 -29.88
N PHE A 203 45.69 -12.15 -28.74
CA PHE A 203 44.57 -12.37 -27.82
C PHE A 203 43.99 -11.08 -27.22
N ALA A 204 44.76 -9.98 -27.17
CA ALA A 204 44.26 -8.68 -26.69
C ALA A 204 43.07 -8.18 -27.52
N TRP A 205 43.00 -8.53 -28.82
CA TRP A 205 41.87 -8.15 -29.68
C TRP A 205 40.54 -8.75 -29.25
N VAL A 206 40.55 -9.86 -28.50
CA VAL A 206 39.33 -10.43 -27.93
C VAL A 206 38.70 -9.45 -26.93
N PHE A 207 39.52 -8.83 -26.08
CA PHE A 207 39.07 -7.83 -25.10
C PHE A 207 38.73 -6.48 -25.76
N TRP A 208 39.44 -6.08 -26.82
CA TRP A 208 39.03 -4.93 -27.64
C TRP A 208 37.69 -5.17 -28.34
N THR A 209 37.39 -6.40 -28.74
CA THR A 209 36.06 -6.76 -29.27
C THR A 209 34.98 -6.59 -28.20
N SER A 210 35.29 -6.86 -26.92
CA SER A 210 34.40 -6.51 -25.80
C SER A 210 34.12 -5.02 -25.68
N VAL A 211 35.10 -4.16 -25.98
CA VAL A 211 34.88 -2.70 -26.01
C VAL A 211 33.86 -2.34 -27.10
N PHE A 212 33.98 -2.88 -28.31
CA PHE A 212 33.00 -2.63 -29.37
C PHE A 212 31.61 -3.18 -29.02
N MET A 213 31.53 -4.35 -28.40
CA MET A 213 30.27 -4.88 -27.88
C MET A 213 29.65 -3.96 -26.82
N ASN A 214 30.46 -3.37 -25.95
CA ASN A 214 30.01 -2.42 -24.93
C ASN A 214 29.57 -1.07 -25.51
N LEU A 215 30.19 -0.63 -26.61
CA LEU A 215 29.71 0.55 -27.35
C LEU A 215 28.35 0.27 -28.00
N PHE A 216 28.14 -0.94 -28.53
CA PHE A 216 26.84 -1.38 -29.02
C PHE A 216 25.79 -1.42 -27.89
N THR A 217 26.12 -1.96 -26.72
CA THR A 217 25.17 -1.96 -25.58
C THR A 217 24.90 -0.54 -25.06
N ASN A 218 25.88 0.36 -25.08
CA ASN A 218 25.67 1.78 -24.78
C ASN A 218 24.68 2.43 -25.75
N ALA A 219 24.82 2.19 -27.06
CA ALA A 219 23.92 2.72 -28.06
C ALA A 219 22.49 2.19 -27.86
N ALA A 220 22.35 0.87 -27.63
CA ALA A 220 21.05 0.26 -27.31
C ALA A 220 20.45 0.84 -26.01
N THR A 221 21.27 1.09 -24.99
CA THR A 221 20.83 1.66 -23.71
C THR A 221 20.43 3.13 -23.84
N CYS A 222 21.16 3.91 -24.63
CA CYS A 222 20.82 5.29 -24.95
C CYS A 222 19.49 5.36 -25.70
N PHE A 223 19.32 4.51 -26.72
CA PHE A 223 18.06 4.36 -27.43
C PHE A 223 16.93 3.96 -26.47
N PHE A 224 17.17 2.97 -25.60
CA PHE A 224 16.20 2.57 -24.58
C PHE A 224 15.80 3.73 -23.68
N TRP A 225 16.77 4.50 -23.19
CA TRP A 225 16.52 5.64 -22.30
C TRP A 225 15.68 6.71 -22.99
N LEU A 226 15.99 7.05 -24.26
CA LEU A 226 15.19 7.97 -25.07
C LEU A 226 13.78 7.42 -25.31
N PHE A 227 13.67 6.14 -25.64
CA PHE A 227 12.39 5.46 -25.88
C PHE A 227 11.53 5.39 -24.61
N ASN A 228 12.12 5.10 -23.46
CA ASN A 228 11.42 5.08 -22.17
C ASN A 228 10.93 6.48 -21.80
N ARG A 229 11.74 7.52 -22.01
CA ARG A 229 11.33 8.92 -21.81
C ARG A 229 10.21 9.34 -22.75
N TYR A 230 10.24 8.88 -24.00
CA TYR A 230 9.15 9.07 -24.96
C TYR A 230 7.87 8.39 -24.47
N CYS A 231 7.97 7.15 -23.99
CA CYS A 231 6.83 6.38 -23.50
C CYS A 231 6.22 6.97 -22.23
N GLU A 232 7.03 7.41 -21.27
CA GLU A 232 6.55 8.08 -20.03
C GLU A 232 5.81 9.39 -20.34
N LYS A 233 6.17 10.09 -21.43
CA LYS A 233 5.51 11.32 -21.85
C LYS A 233 4.15 11.07 -22.53
N HIS A 234 4.05 10.00 -23.33
CA HIS A 234 2.89 9.74 -24.20
C HIS A 234 1.91 8.68 -23.68
N PHE A 235 2.31 7.82 -22.74
CA PHE A 235 1.48 6.74 -22.21
C PHE A 235 1.31 6.86 -20.69
N ARG A 236 0.17 6.38 -20.16
CA ARG A 236 -0.13 6.38 -18.71
C ARG A 236 0.88 5.49 -17.94
N GLY A 237 1.09 5.81 -16.67
CA GLY A 237 1.90 5.00 -15.75
C GLY A 237 1.49 3.52 -15.76
N ARG A 238 2.48 2.63 -15.64
CA ARG A 238 2.28 1.18 -15.77
C ARG A 238 1.64 0.64 -14.48
N GLU A 239 0.35 0.34 -14.53
CA GLU A 239 -0.39 -0.26 -13.41
C GLU A 239 -0.44 -1.80 -13.55
N ASP A 240 -0.32 -2.51 -12.44
CA ASP A 240 -0.61 -3.95 -12.41
C ASP A 240 -2.13 -4.16 -12.39
N LYS A 241 -2.66 -4.80 -13.44
CA LYS A 241 -4.10 -5.07 -13.59
C LYS A 241 -4.70 -5.91 -12.45
N ALA A 242 -3.89 -6.67 -11.70
CA ALA A 242 -4.38 -7.55 -10.64
C ALA A 242 -4.35 -6.93 -9.24
N THR A 243 -3.47 -5.96 -8.98
CA THR A 243 -3.30 -5.34 -7.66
C THR A 243 -3.67 -3.86 -7.64
N GLN A 244 -3.94 -3.26 -8.82
CA GLN A 244 -4.12 -1.82 -9.02
C GLN A 244 -2.94 -0.96 -8.49
N GLU A 245 -1.80 -1.58 -8.18
CA GLU A 245 -0.60 -0.86 -7.76
C GLU A 245 0.11 -0.26 -8.98
N THR A 246 0.50 1.01 -8.88
CA THR A 246 1.39 1.63 -9.85
C THR A 246 2.79 1.01 -9.74
N LEU A 247 3.32 0.43 -10.81
CA LEU A 247 4.67 -0.14 -10.85
C LEU A 247 5.69 1.02 -10.82
N THR A 248 6.07 1.45 -9.61
CA THR A 248 6.98 2.58 -9.44
C THR A 248 8.44 2.19 -9.57
N GLU A 249 9.18 2.88 -10.44
CA GLU A 249 10.64 2.76 -10.52
C GLU A 249 11.39 3.33 -9.30
N LYS A 250 10.70 3.93 -8.33
CA LYS A 250 11.29 4.57 -7.15
C LYS A 250 10.59 4.11 -5.88
N ASN A 251 11.34 3.52 -4.96
CA ASN A 251 10.86 3.18 -3.62
C ASN A 251 11.71 3.92 -2.59
N LYS A 252 11.07 4.64 -1.66
CA LYS A 252 11.78 5.52 -0.71
C LYS A 252 12.13 4.85 0.63
N LYS A 253 11.52 3.73 0.99
CA LYS A 253 11.70 3.10 2.32
C LYS A 253 12.33 1.71 2.19
N PHE A 254 13.51 1.54 2.78
CA PHE A 254 14.20 0.25 2.88
C PHE A 254 13.75 -0.47 4.15
N GLU A 255 13.04 -1.58 4.01
CA GLU A 255 12.39 -2.27 5.13
C GLU A 255 13.25 -3.44 5.67
N LEU A 256 14.42 -3.12 6.25
CA LEU A 256 15.37 -4.10 6.82
C LEU A 256 14.72 -5.13 7.75
N ARG A 257 13.75 -4.69 8.56
CA ARG A 257 13.05 -5.57 9.51
C ARG A 257 12.32 -6.73 8.81
N LYS A 258 11.83 -6.53 7.59
CA LYS A 258 11.13 -7.56 6.81
C LYS A 258 12.10 -8.58 6.20
N MET A 259 13.37 -8.22 5.96
CA MET A 259 14.40 -9.16 5.51
C MET A 259 14.79 -10.20 6.58
N PHE A 260 14.73 -9.84 7.86
CA PHE A 260 15.02 -10.79 8.95
C PHE A 260 13.84 -11.72 9.28
N GLN A 261 12.68 -11.49 8.66
CA GLN A 261 11.46 -12.30 8.86
C GLN A 261 11.22 -13.30 7.72
N LEU A 262 12.23 -13.54 6.87
CA LEU A 262 12.11 -14.45 5.73
C LEU A 262 11.92 -15.91 6.19
N PRO A 263 11.03 -16.67 5.54
CA PRO A 263 10.72 -18.04 5.95
C PRO A 263 11.91 -18.99 5.81
N TRP A 264 11.89 -20.08 6.57
CA TRP A 264 12.80 -21.22 6.38
C TRP A 264 12.84 -21.72 4.92
N MET A 265 11.71 -21.72 4.21
CA MET A 265 11.66 -22.12 2.80
C MET A 265 12.62 -21.32 1.92
N PHE A 266 12.71 -20.01 2.15
CA PHE A 266 13.61 -19.12 1.43
C PHE A 266 15.07 -19.53 1.66
N TRP A 267 15.44 -19.77 2.92
CA TRP A 267 16.80 -20.21 3.29
C TRP A 267 17.17 -21.57 2.69
N ALA A 268 16.22 -22.49 2.60
CA ALA A 268 16.45 -23.80 1.98
C ALA A 268 16.72 -23.69 0.47
N ILE A 269 16.00 -22.80 -0.24
CA ILE A 269 16.27 -22.50 -1.66
C ILE A 269 17.61 -21.78 -1.82
N LEU A 270 17.93 -20.86 -0.90
CA LEU A 270 19.22 -20.18 -0.87
C LEU A 270 20.38 -21.17 -0.70
N ALA A 271 20.25 -22.14 0.22
CA ALA A 271 21.25 -23.19 0.41
C ALA A 271 21.46 -24.01 -0.86
N PHE A 272 20.39 -24.40 -1.56
CA PHE A 272 20.49 -25.06 -2.86
C PHE A 272 21.20 -24.17 -3.88
N SER A 273 20.77 -22.92 -4.01
CA SER A 273 21.35 -21.92 -4.92
C SER A 273 22.85 -21.75 -4.69
N MET A 274 23.29 -21.71 -3.43
CA MET A 274 24.69 -21.53 -3.05
C MET A 274 25.57 -22.65 -3.61
N PHE A 275 25.20 -23.91 -3.40
CA PHE A 275 25.96 -25.06 -3.91
C PHE A 275 25.85 -25.19 -5.43
N GLN A 276 24.64 -25.06 -5.97
CA GLN A 276 24.38 -25.22 -7.40
C GLN A 276 25.10 -24.15 -8.23
N THR A 277 24.96 -22.87 -7.85
CA THR A 277 25.51 -21.75 -8.62
C THR A 277 27.04 -21.73 -8.53
N SER A 278 27.61 -21.99 -7.34
CA SER A 278 29.07 -22.01 -7.17
C SER A 278 29.70 -23.16 -7.97
N THR A 279 29.10 -24.36 -7.94
CA THR A 279 29.53 -25.49 -8.77
C THR A 279 29.46 -25.11 -10.25
N ALA A 280 28.35 -24.51 -10.67
CA ALA A 280 28.14 -24.14 -12.06
C ALA A 280 29.12 -23.08 -12.56
N SER A 281 29.37 -22.05 -11.75
CA SER A 281 30.27 -20.94 -12.06
C SER A 281 31.72 -21.42 -12.20
N VAL A 282 32.24 -22.09 -11.17
CA VAL A 282 33.63 -22.54 -11.14
C VAL A 282 33.88 -23.62 -12.20
N PHE A 283 32.94 -24.55 -12.41
CA PHE A 283 33.07 -25.52 -13.49
C PHE A 283 33.04 -24.83 -14.87
N SER A 284 32.12 -23.88 -15.10
CA SER A 284 31.97 -23.21 -16.40
C SER A 284 33.20 -22.38 -16.79
N SER A 285 33.83 -21.71 -15.82
CA SER A 285 35.09 -20.97 -16.03
C SER A 285 36.23 -21.92 -16.44
N ASN A 286 36.29 -23.09 -15.82
CA ASN A 286 37.34 -24.09 -16.07
C ASN A 286 37.04 -25.05 -17.23
N ALA A 287 35.80 -25.10 -17.71
CA ALA A 287 35.32 -26.11 -18.65
C ALA A 287 36.08 -26.12 -19.99
N THR A 288 36.50 -24.95 -20.50
CA THR A 288 37.22 -24.85 -21.77
C THR A 288 38.61 -25.50 -21.68
N GLU A 289 39.38 -25.16 -20.65
CA GLU A 289 40.73 -25.71 -20.44
C GLU A 289 40.66 -27.20 -20.07
N LEU A 290 39.68 -27.61 -19.26
CA LEU A 290 39.42 -29.01 -18.95
C LEU A 290 39.11 -29.83 -20.22
N ALA A 291 38.28 -29.29 -21.12
CA ALA A 291 37.98 -29.93 -22.40
C ALA A 291 39.23 -30.05 -23.29
N GLN A 292 40.07 -29.01 -23.39
CA GLN A 292 41.34 -29.07 -24.12
C GLN A 292 42.21 -30.23 -23.61
N LYS A 293 42.37 -30.33 -22.29
CA LYS A 293 43.22 -31.34 -21.64
C LYS A 293 42.66 -32.77 -21.77
N ARG A 294 41.37 -32.98 -21.52
CA ARG A 294 40.74 -34.32 -21.52
C ARG A 294 40.51 -34.89 -22.91
N PHE A 295 40.11 -34.06 -23.86
CA PHE A 295 39.88 -34.51 -25.24
C PHE A 295 41.13 -34.47 -26.10
N ASN A 296 42.18 -33.79 -25.63
CA ASN A 296 43.39 -33.45 -26.38
C ASN A 296 43.04 -32.77 -27.71
N ILE A 297 42.27 -31.69 -27.62
CA ILE A 297 41.76 -30.90 -28.75
C ILE A 297 42.23 -29.45 -28.64
N ASP A 298 42.16 -28.74 -29.76
CA ASP A 298 42.51 -27.33 -29.81
C ASP A 298 41.50 -26.44 -29.03
N ALA A 299 41.91 -25.19 -28.78
CA ALA A 299 41.14 -24.27 -27.98
C ALA A 299 39.81 -23.85 -28.61
N ILE A 300 39.69 -23.87 -29.94
CA ILE A 300 38.46 -23.51 -30.64
C ILE A 300 37.44 -24.64 -30.46
N THR A 301 37.83 -25.88 -30.76
CA THR A 301 36.93 -27.05 -30.59
C THR A 301 36.50 -27.22 -29.14
N ALA A 302 37.41 -27.01 -28.17
CA ALA A 302 37.06 -27.01 -26.75
C ALA A 302 36.11 -25.88 -26.34
N GLY A 303 36.22 -24.71 -26.98
CA GLY A 303 35.28 -23.60 -26.84
C GLY A 303 33.85 -24.03 -27.22
N TRP A 304 33.70 -24.67 -28.38
CA TRP A 304 32.41 -25.21 -28.82
C TRP A 304 31.83 -26.23 -27.83
N TYR A 305 32.61 -27.22 -27.39
CA TYR A 305 32.15 -28.24 -26.44
C TYR A 305 31.74 -27.65 -25.08
N SER A 306 32.56 -26.75 -24.54
CA SER A 306 32.28 -26.11 -23.25
C SER A 306 31.18 -25.06 -23.29
N SER A 307 30.75 -24.65 -24.49
CA SER A 307 29.64 -23.72 -24.72
C SER A 307 28.28 -24.41 -24.92
N LEU A 308 28.27 -25.74 -25.01
CA LEU A 308 27.05 -26.54 -25.17
C LEU A 308 26.01 -26.27 -24.08
N ALA A 309 26.45 -26.02 -22.84
CA ALA A 309 25.57 -25.68 -21.72
C ALA A 309 24.81 -24.36 -21.93
N GLN A 310 25.42 -23.39 -22.61
CA GLN A 310 24.79 -22.12 -22.93
C GLN A 310 23.84 -22.28 -24.12
N TYR A 311 24.25 -23.05 -25.14
CA TYR A 311 23.39 -23.36 -26.29
C TYR A 311 22.13 -24.12 -25.89
N ALA A 312 22.25 -25.19 -25.09
CA ALA A 312 21.10 -25.95 -24.59
C ALA A 312 20.18 -25.07 -23.73
N GLY A 313 20.76 -24.17 -22.92
CA GLY A 313 20.01 -23.25 -22.07
C GLY A 313 19.10 -22.30 -22.85
N PHE A 314 19.51 -21.84 -24.05
CA PHE A 314 18.68 -20.95 -24.86
C PHE A 314 17.30 -21.56 -25.19
N PHE A 315 17.25 -22.86 -25.49
CA PHE A 315 15.99 -23.54 -25.81
C PHE A 315 15.27 -24.08 -24.56
N LEU A 316 16.02 -24.61 -23.58
CA LEU A 316 15.43 -25.28 -22.42
C LEU A 316 14.89 -24.29 -21.38
N VAL A 317 15.55 -23.14 -21.17
CA VAL A 317 15.19 -22.19 -20.12
C VAL A 317 13.80 -21.54 -20.34
N PRO A 318 13.41 -21.09 -21.55
CA PRO A 318 12.08 -20.55 -21.80
C PRO A 318 10.98 -21.60 -21.65
N CYS A 319 11.21 -22.82 -22.20
CA CYS A 319 10.29 -23.94 -22.06
C CYS A 319 10.05 -24.30 -20.59
N LEU A 320 11.12 -24.28 -19.78
CA LEU A 320 11.01 -24.51 -18.35
C LEU A 320 10.27 -23.38 -17.63
N GLY A 321 10.48 -22.12 -18.02
CA GLY A 321 9.72 -20.99 -17.47
C GLY A 321 8.21 -21.16 -17.66
N VAL A 322 7.79 -21.53 -18.88
CA VAL A 322 6.38 -21.85 -19.18
C VAL A 322 5.88 -23.05 -18.37
N PHE A 323 6.69 -24.11 -18.27
CA PHE A 323 6.35 -25.29 -17.46
C PHE A 323 6.10 -24.93 -15.98
N ILE A 324 6.98 -24.14 -15.38
CA ILE A 324 6.88 -23.72 -13.97
C ILE A 324 5.67 -22.79 -13.74
N ASP A 325 5.38 -21.91 -14.71
CA ASP A 325 4.22 -21.00 -14.66
C ASP A 325 2.89 -21.76 -14.72
N ILE A 326 2.80 -22.84 -15.51
CA ILE A 326 1.56 -23.61 -15.68
C ILE A 326 1.42 -24.69 -14.61
N LEU A 327 2.39 -25.61 -14.55
CA LEU A 327 2.32 -26.84 -13.78
C LEU A 327 2.91 -26.66 -12.37
N GLY A 328 3.74 -25.66 -12.14
CA GLY A 328 4.49 -25.57 -10.89
C GLY A 328 5.59 -26.63 -10.82
N HIS A 329 5.71 -27.33 -9.70
CA HIS A 329 6.73 -28.37 -9.46
C HIS A 329 8.20 -27.91 -9.30
N ARG A 330 8.43 -26.77 -8.63
CA ARG A 330 9.77 -26.19 -8.46
C ARG A 330 10.72 -27.14 -7.74
N ALA A 331 10.30 -27.73 -6.62
CA ALA A 331 11.17 -28.62 -5.85
C ALA A 331 11.55 -29.89 -6.62
N SER A 332 10.66 -30.41 -7.49
CA SER A 332 10.99 -31.53 -8.38
C SER A 332 12.02 -31.13 -9.43
N VAL A 333 11.86 -29.95 -10.05
CA VAL A 333 12.83 -29.44 -11.03
C VAL A 333 14.19 -29.18 -10.37
N LEU A 334 14.23 -28.61 -9.16
CA LEU A 334 15.47 -28.42 -8.40
C LEU A 334 16.15 -29.75 -8.06
N CYS A 335 15.38 -30.80 -7.75
CA CYS A 335 15.90 -32.15 -7.52
C CYS A 335 16.51 -32.75 -8.79
N VAL A 336 15.80 -32.67 -9.93
CA VAL A 336 16.33 -33.13 -11.23
C VAL A 336 17.60 -32.35 -11.61
N CYS A 337 17.64 -31.04 -11.34
CA CYS A 337 18.82 -30.21 -11.52
C CYS A 337 20.00 -30.67 -10.65
N GLY A 338 19.79 -30.84 -9.34
CA GLY A 338 20.81 -31.25 -8.39
C GLY A 338 21.37 -32.64 -8.69
N LEU A 339 20.50 -33.62 -8.95
CA LEU A 339 20.88 -34.98 -9.34
C LEU A 339 21.61 -35.00 -10.69
N GLY A 340 21.15 -34.22 -11.68
CA GLY A 340 21.81 -34.13 -12.98
C GLY A 340 23.22 -33.56 -12.89
N ILE A 341 23.42 -32.50 -12.08
CA ILE A 341 24.76 -31.93 -11.82
C ILE A 341 25.63 -32.95 -11.08
N PHE A 342 25.08 -33.66 -10.09
CA PHE A 342 25.79 -34.72 -9.39
C PHE A 342 26.25 -35.85 -10.33
N ILE A 343 25.35 -36.39 -11.16
CA ILE A 343 25.68 -37.43 -12.14
C ILE A 343 26.79 -36.94 -13.10
N SER A 344 26.68 -35.71 -13.58
CA SER A 344 27.72 -35.12 -14.43
C SER A 344 29.07 -35.05 -13.71
N MET A 345 29.13 -34.53 -12.48
CA MET A 345 30.39 -34.40 -11.75
C MET A 345 30.98 -35.76 -11.35
N VAL A 346 30.15 -36.77 -11.08
CA VAL A 346 30.59 -38.16 -10.91
C VAL A 346 31.26 -38.68 -12.19
N LEU A 347 30.63 -38.47 -13.35
CA LEU A 347 31.20 -38.84 -14.64
C LEU A 347 32.51 -38.09 -14.93
N VAL A 348 32.59 -36.78 -14.68
CA VAL A 348 33.87 -36.05 -14.84
C VAL A 348 34.94 -36.60 -13.90
N ASN A 349 34.58 -36.99 -12.67
CA ASN A 349 35.54 -37.51 -11.70
C ASN A 349 36.08 -38.90 -12.04
N PHE A 350 35.23 -39.81 -12.52
CA PHE A 350 35.59 -41.23 -12.72
C PHE A 350 35.78 -41.64 -14.19
N ALA A 351 35.20 -40.92 -15.15
CA ALA A 351 35.33 -41.28 -16.55
C ALA A 351 36.65 -40.74 -17.13
N GLU A 352 37.61 -41.64 -17.33
CA GLU A 352 38.88 -41.34 -18.03
C GLU A 352 38.72 -41.39 -19.56
N SER A 353 37.59 -41.91 -20.07
CA SER A 353 37.31 -41.98 -21.51
C SER A 353 36.80 -40.65 -22.07
N LYS A 354 37.12 -40.40 -23.36
CA LYS A 354 36.59 -39.24 -24.11
C LYS A 354 35.06 -39.27 -24.16
N GLN A 355 34.46 -40.43 -24.42
CA GLN A 355 33.00 -40.59 -24.48
C GLN A 355 32.33 -40.25 -23.13
N GLY A 356 32.89 -40.72 -22.01
CA GLY A 356 32.33 -40.42 -20.69
C GLY A 356 32.46 -38.95 -20.30
N THR A 357 33.57 -38.30 -20.68
CA THR A 357 33.73 -36.84 -20.50
C THR A 357 32.70 -36.07 -21.35
N ALA A 358 32.46 -36.49 -22.60
CA ALA A 358 31.46 -35.85 -23.47
C ALA A 358 30.03 -36.02 -22.93
N ALA A 359 29.69 -37.23 -22.46
CA ALA A 359 28.41 -37.49 -21.80
C ALA A 359 28.24 -36.60 -20.56
N ALA A 360 29.30 -36.40 -19.78
CA ALA A 360 29.27 -35.53 -18.61
C ALA A 360 28.96 -34.06 -18.98
N PHE A 361 29.59 -33.52 -20.03
CA PHE A 361 29.30 -32.17 -20.54
C PHE A 361 27.87 -32.05 -21.06
N GLY A 362 27.34 -33.08 -21.73
CA GLY A 362 25.95 -33.11 -22.21
C GLY A 362 24.93 -33.12 -21.07
N ILE A 363 25.13 -33.98 -20.07
CA ILE A 363 24.27 -34.06 -18.87
C ILE A 363 24.34 -32.75 -18.09
N TYR A 364 25.54 -32.17 -17.93
CA TYR A 364 25.71 -30.86 -17.30
C TYR A 364 24.94 -29.77 -18.03
N ALA A 365 24.99 -29.73 -19.36
CA ALA A 365 24.32 -28.74 -20.19
C ALA A 365 22.80 -28.70 -19.95
N VAL A 366 22.18 -29.88 -19.86
CA VAL A 366 20.74 -30.00 -19.54
C VAL A 366 20.48 -29.64 -18.08
N ALA A 367 21.23 -30.22 -17.14
CA ALA A 367 20.99 -30.05 -15.71
C ALA A 367 21.16 -28.60 -15.25
N VAL A 368 22.21 -27.91 -15.69
CA VAL A 368 22.47 -26.51 -15.31
C VAL A 368 21.43 -25.55 -15.86
N SER A 369 20.76 -25.91 -16.97
CA SER A 369 19.69 -25.12 -17.56
C SER A 369 18.42 -25.11 -16.70
N LEU A 370 18.24 -26.11 -15.84
CA LEU A 370 17.08 -26.22 -14.94
C LEU A 370 17.18 -25.36 -13.67
N GLY A 371 18.39 -24.90 -13.32
CA GLY A 371 18.66 -24.23 -12.05
C GLY A 371 18.13 -22.79 -11.97
N PRO A 372 18.62 -21.85 -12.81
CA PRO A 372 18.40 -20.41 -12.62
C PRO A 372 16.92 -20.00 -12.52
N THR A 373 16.08 -20.41 -13.46
CA THR A 373 14.64 -20.08 -13.47
C THR A 373 13.93 -20.64 -12.24
N SER A 374 14.21 -21.89 -11.89
CA SER A 374 13.60 -22.57 -10.74
C SER A 374 14.00 -21.95 -9.41
N ILE A 375 15.25 -21.50 -9.28
CA ILE A 375 15.75 -20.81 -8.08
C ILE A 375 15.07 -19.44 -7.95
N ILE A 376 15.02 -18.65 -9.02
CA ILE A 376 14.48 -17.29 -8.96
C ILE A 376 12.98 -17.30 -8.68
N ASP A 377 12.24 -18.15 -9.38
CA ASP A 377 10.80 -18.32 -9.15
C ASP A 377 10.53 -19.00 -7.79
N GLY A 378 11.40 -19.93 -7.38
CA GLY A 378 11.42 -20.51 -6.05
C GLY A 378 11.48 -19.44 -4.96
N ILE A 379 12.48 -18.56 -5.00
CA ILE A 379 12.63 -17.45 -4.05
C ILE A 379 11.34 -16.63 -4.01
N ARG A 380 10.83 -16.21 -5.17
CA ARG A 380 9.59 -15.41 -5.26
C ARG A 380 8.42 -16.05 -4.54
N THR A 381 8.17 -17.33 -4.80
CA THR A 381 7.02 -18.06 -4.23
C THR A 381 7.13 -18.28 -2.73
N THR A 382 8.32 -18.16 -2.15
CA THR A 382 8.54 -18.32 -0.70
C THR A 382 8.42 -17.02 0.08
N LEU A 383 8.40 -15.84 -0.54
CA LEU A 383 8.39 -14.57 0.20
C LEU A 383 7.00 -14.22 0.74
N TRP A 384 6.96 -13.80 2.01
CA TRP A 384 5.76 -13.23 2.64
C TRP A 384 5.34 -11.90 2.01
N HIS A 385 6.33 -11.08 1.65
CA HIS A 385 6.12 -9.76 1.08
C HIS A 385 6.84 -9.69 -0.27
N GLN A 386 6.08 -9.53 -1.36
CA GLN A 386 6.67 -9.36 -2.69
C GLN A 386 7.48 -8.05 -2.80
N SER A 387 7.18 -7.05 -1.95
CA SER A 387 7.92 -5.80 -1.87
C SER A 387 9.40 -5.95 -1.51
N VAL A 388 9.80 -7.03 -0.81
CA VAL A 388 11.20 -7.29 -0.44
C VAL A 388 11.95 -8.20 -1.42
N PHE A 389 11.32 -8.57 -2.54
CA PHE A 389 11.92 -9.48 -3.51
C PHE A 389 13.29 -9.01 -4.01
N GLY A 390 13.45 -7.72 -4.30
CA GLY A 390 14.73 -7.15 -4.76
C GLY A 390 15.87 -7.37 -3.74
N SER A 391 15.60 -7.11 -2.46
CA SER A 391 16.57 -7.32 -1.38
C SER A 391 16.89 -8.81 -1.15
N ALA A 392 15.87 -9.67 -1.24
CA ALA A 392 16.04 -11.13 -1.14
C ALA A 392 16.88 -11.70 -2.30
N TYR A 393 16.68 -11.19 -3.51
CA TYR A 393 17.48 -11.54 -4.68
C TYR A 393 18.92 -11.07 -4.55
N ALA A 394 19.14 -9.84 -4.08
CA ALA A 394 20.49 -9.31 -3.81
C ALA A 394 21.22 -10.17 -2.77
N LEU A 395 20.54 -10.58 -1.68
CA LEU A 395 21.10 -11.50 -0.69
C LEU A 395 21.53 -12.84 -1.31
N LYS A 396 20.70 -13.42 -2.20
CA LYS A 396 21.06 -14.63 -2.95
C LYS A 396 22.33 -14.43 -3.78
N VAL A 397 22.47 -13.31 -4.48
CA VAL A 397 23.65 -13.04 -5.32
C VAL A 397 24.89 -12.86 -4.46
N THR A 398 24.83 -12.06 -3.40
CA THR A 398 25.92 -11.86 -2.44
C THR A 398 26.40 -13.19 -1.86
N MET A 399 25.49 -14.06 -1.43
CA MET A 399 25.85 -15.36 -0.85
C MET A 399 26.51 -16.29 -1.89
N ASN A 400 25.94 -16.37 -3.10
CA ASN A 400 26.51 -17.17 -4.19
C ASN A 400 27.92 -16.68 -4.59
N ASN A 401 28.12 -15.37 -4.69
CA ASN A 401 29.40 -14.79 -5.05
C ASN A 401 30.44 -15.01 -3.96
N SER A 402 30.05 -14.89 -2.69
CA SER A 402 30.92 -15.19 -1.54
C SER A 402 31.43 -16.64 -1.57
N MET A 403 30.53 -17.59 -1.81
CA MET A 403 30.90 -19.01 -1.96
C MET A 403 31.77 -19.25 -3.20
N THR A 404 31.46 -18.59 -4.31
CA THR A 404 32.23 -18.70 -5.57
C THR A 404 33.66 -18.18 -5.40
N ILE A 405 33.87 -17.10 -4.64
CA ILE A 405 35.22 -16.58 -4.32
C ILE A 405 36.03 -17.63 -3.58
N ILE A 406 35.48 -18.18 -2.49
CA ILE A 406 36.17 -19.17 -1.64
C ILE A 406 36.53 -20.42 -2.45
N ILE A 407 35.55 -21.00 -3.14
CA ILE A 407 35.75 -22.21 -3.94
C ILE A 407 36.66 -21.94 -5.15
N GLY A 408 36.52 -20.79 -5.81
CA GLY A 408 37.33 -20.41 -6.97
C GLY A 408 38.81 -20.32 -6.63
N ILE A 409 39.16 -19.69 -5.50
CA ILE A 409 40.54 -19.59 -5.01
C ILE A 409 41.07 -20.98 -4.61
N ILE A 410 40.30 -21.77 -3.84
CA ILE A 410 40.71 -23.13 -3.45
C ILE A 410 40.97 -23.99 -4.69
N THR A 411 40.07 -23.97 -5.67
CA THR A 411 40.20 -24.78 -6.88
C THR A 411 41.36 -24.31 -7.75
N GLY A 412 41.64 -23.01 -7.83
CA GLY A 412 42.82 -22.46 -8.51
C GLY A 412 44.13 -22.88 -7.85
N ALA A 413 44.22 -22.80 -6.52
CA ALA A 413 45.39 -23.26 -5.77
C ALA A 413 45.62 -24.78 -5.93
N LEU A 414 44.53 -25.57 -5.93
CA LEU A 414 44.62 -27.00 -6.21
C LEU A 414 45.06 -27.31 -7.64
N GLN A 415 44.66 -26.51 -8.63
CA GLN A 415 45.11 -26.68 -10.02
C GLN A 415 46.61 -26.43 -10.16
N ASP A 416 47.12 -25.38 -9.50
CA ASP A 416 48.55 -25.06 -9.48
C ASP A 416 49.35 -26.18 -8.79
N ALA A 417 48.86 -26.70 -7.65
CA ALA A 417 49.50 -27.80 -6.93
C ALA A 417 49.50 -29.14 -7.70
N ASP A 418 48.57 -29.31 -8.64
CA ASP A 418 48.37 -30.52 -9.45
C ASP A 418 48.97 -30.42 -10.86
N ASN A 419 49.77 -29.38 -11.16
CA ASN A 419 50.32 -29.10 -12.49
C ASN A 419 49.26 -29.17 -13.61
N ASP A 420 48.10 -28.54 -13.41
CA ASP A 420 46.99 -28.53 -14.36
C ASP A 420 46.38 -29.91 -14.68
N SER A 421 46.51 -30.92 -13.80
CA SER A 421 45.85 -32.22 -13.99
C SER A 421 44.34 -32.21 -13.69
N TYR A 422 43.85 -31.17 -13.03
CA TYR A 422 42.44 -30.97 -12.62
C TYR A 422 41.88 -32.05 -11.67
N ARG A 423 42.68 -33.02 -11.22
CA ARG A 423 42.18 -34.17 -10.45
C ARG A 423 41.63 -33.77 -9.10
N ARG A 424 42.34 -32.95 -8.31
CA ARG A 424 41.82 -32.47 -7.01
C ARG A 424 40.69 -31.46 -7.19
N SER A 425 40.73 -30.62 -8.22
CA SER A 425 39.68 -29.63 -8.50
C SER A 425 38.34 -30.28 -8.86
N VAL A 426 38.36 -31.35 -9.65
CA VAL A 426 37.15 -32.14 -9.98
C VAL A 426 36.53 -32.77 -8.74
N ARG A 427 37.33 -33.20 -7.75
CA ARG A 427 36.81 -33.69 -6.46
C ARG A 427 36.09 -32.60 -5.66
N VAL A 428 36.56 -31.35 -5.73
CA VAL A 428 35.85 -30.21 -5.12
C VAL A 428 34.51 -29.99 -5.80
N TYR A 429 34.45 -30.05 -7.14
CA TYR A 429 33.17 -29.95 -7.88
C TYR A 429 32.22 -31.08 -7.50
N LEU A 430 32.73 -32.30 -7.37
CA LEU A 430 31.96 -33.47 -6.92
C LEU A 430 31.42 -33.27 -5.50
N PHE A 431 32.24 -32.79 -4.56
CA PHE A 431 31.80 -32.51 -3.19
C PHE A 431 30.64 -31.50 -3.16
N LEU A 432 30.78 -30.40 -3.89
CA LEU A 432 29.72 -29.39 -3.99
C LEU A 432 28.45 -29.95 -4.65
N ALA A 433 28.60 -30.80 -5.66
CA ALA A 433 27.48 -31.47 -6.32
C ALA A 433 26.78 -32.48 -5.40
N ILE A 434 27.51 -33.18 -4.52
CA ILE A 434 26.92 -34.03 -3.47
C ILE A 434 26.08 -33.19 -2.52
N CYS A 435 26.62 -32.08 -2.01
CA CYS A 435 25.88 -31.17 -1.14
C CYS A 435 24.62 -30.62 -1.85
N CYS A 436 24.75 -30.23 -3.12
CA CYS A 436 23.63 -29.78 -3.96
C CYS A 436 22.54 -30.85 -4.08
N ALA A 437 22.91 -32.10 -4.39
CA ALA A 437 21.99 -33.22 -4.50
C ALA A 437 21.27 -33.50 -3.17
N ILE A 438 22.00 -33.55 -2.05
CA ILE A 438 21.42 -33.75 -0.71
C ILE A 438 20.38 -32.67 -0.40
N VAL A 439 20.72 -31.38 -0.56
CA VAL A 439 19.79 -30.28 -0.29
C VAL A 439 18.56 -30.38 -1.22
N SER A 440 18.76 -30.74 -2.49
CA SER A 440 17.66 -30.88 -3.45
C SER A 440 16.70 -32.02 -3.12
N ILE A 441 17.21 -33.15 -2.63
CA ILE A 441 16.41 -34.29 -2.18
C ILE A 441 15.64 -33.92 -0.91
N ILE A 442 16.30 -33.26 0.05
CA ILE A 442 15.64 -32.77 1.27
C ILE A 442 14.52 -31.79 0.92
N LEU A 443 14.74 -30.87 -0.02
CA LEU A 443 13.72 -29.95 -0.52
C LEU A 443 12.54 -30.71 -1.14
N LEU A 444 12.81 -31.73 -1.96
CA LEU A 444 11.76 -32.54 -2.58
C LEU A 444 10.96 -33.32 -1.54
N ILE A 445 11.61 -34.07 -0.66
CA ILE A 445 10.96 -34.84 0.42
C ILE A 445 10.17 -33.91 1.33
N GLY A 446 10.76 -32.79 1.74
CA GLY A 446 10.10 -31.76 2.54
C GLY A 446 8.89 -31.16 1.83
N SER A 447 8.93 -30.99 0.51
CA SER A 447 7.78 -30.50 -0.26
C SER A 447 6.66 -31.51 -0.45
N LEU A 448 6.95 -32.82 -0.32
CA LEU A 448 5.97 -33.90 -0.44
C LEU A 448 5.34 -34.26 0.92
N ILE A 449 6.12 -34.23 1.99
CA ILE A 449 5.71 -34.68 3.34
C ILE A 449 5.37 -33.49 4.25
N GLY A 450 6.12 -32.40 4.14
CA GLY A 450 6.01 -31.23 5.02
C GLY A 450 5.00 -30.21 4.54
N ARG A 451 4.25 -29.63 5.48
CA ARG A 451 3.35 -28.50 5.21
C ARG A 451 4.13 -27.26 4.75
N ASP A 452 5.23 -26.95 5.41
CA ASP A 452 5.96 -25.70 5.17
C ASP A 452 6.55 -25.58 3.76
N LEU A 453 7.03 -26.66 3.15
CA LEU A 453 7.65 -26.64 1.82
C LEU A 453 6.68 -27.00 0.67
N ALA A 454 5.44 -27.39 0.99
CA ALA A 454 4.42 -27.77 0.01
C ALA A 454 4.14 -26.71 -1.07
N PRO A 455 4.16 -25.39 -0.79
CA PRO A 455 3.91 -24.37 -1.81
C PRO A 455 4.84 -24.44 -3.02
N LEU A 456 6.05 -25.00 -2.87
CA LEU A 456 6.99 -25.17 -3.97
C LEU A 456 6.49 -26.14 -5.05
N GLN A 457 5.61 -27.07 -4.69
CA GLN A 457 5.05 -28.06 -5.61
C GLN A 457 3.71 -27.63 -6.20
N TRP A 458 3.11 -26.54 -5.75
CA TRP A 458 1.76 -26.17 -6.16
C TRP A 458 1.69 -25.65 -7.59
N THR A 459 0.69 -26.19 -8.31
CA THR A 459 0.25 -25.72 -9.63
C THR A 459 -0.30 -24.30 -9.55
N ARG A 460 -0.41 -23.62 -10.70
CA ARG A 460 -0.98 -22.25 -10.77
C ARG A 460 -2.39 -22.19 -10.17
N LYS A 461 -3.25 -23.14 -10.53
CA LYS A 461 -4.65 -23.20 -10.04
C LYS A 461 -4.71 -23.30 -8.52
N ARG A 462 -3.91 -24.19 -7.92
CA ARG A 462 -3.89 -24.39 -6.47
C ARG A 462 -3.34 -23.17 -5.72
N ARG A 463 -2.36 -22.47 -6.29
CA ARG A 463 -1.80 -21.25 -5.70
C ARG A 463 -2.79 -20.09 -5.71
N LEU A 464 -3.58 -19.94 -6.77
CA LEU A 464 -4.61 -18.90 -6.84
C LEU A 464 -5.79 -19.20 -5.89
N ALA A 465 -6.19 -20.47 -5.76
CA ALA A 465 -7.33 -20.85 -4.93
C ALA A 465 -7.04 -20.84 -3.42
N CYS A 466 -5.87 -21.32 -2.99
CA CYS A 466 -5.57 -21.53 -1.55
C CYS A 466 -4.30 -20.80 -1.07
N GLY A 467 -3.62 -20.06 -1.94
CA GLY A 467 -2.30 -19.49 -1.64
C GLY A 467 -2.30 -18.45 -0.55
N ALA A 468 -3.21 -17.47 -0.63
CA ALA A 468 -3.24 -16.34 0.31
C ALA A 468 -3.54 -16.79 1.75
N GLU A 469 -4.58 -17.62 1.93
CA GLU A 469 -4.98 -18.12 3.25
C GLU A 469 -3.91 -19.01 3.89
N TYR A 470 -3.28 -19.89 3.10
CA TYR A 470 -2.26 -20.80 3.60
C TYR A 470 -0.94 -20.10 3.96
N ILE A 471 -0.50 -19.17 3.11
CA ILE A 471 0.68 -18.34 3.36
C ILE A 471 0.45 -17.45 4.59
N GLY A 472 -0.78 -16.94 4.78
CA GLY A 472 -1.19 -16.22 5.99
C GLY A 472 -1.01 -17.06 7.27
N LYS A 473 -1.57 -18.27 7.29
CA LYS A 473 -1.44 -19.22 8.41
C LYS A 473 0.02 -19.58 8.73
N LEU A 474 0.83 -19.81 7.70
CA LEU A 474 2.27 -20.09 7.83
C LEU A 474 3.03 -18.89 8.41
N ARG A 475 2.69 -17.68 7.97
CA ARG A 475 3.30 -16.43 8.46
C ARG A 475 3.00 -16.23 9.95
N GLU A 476 1.76 -16.42 10.37
CA GLU A 476 1.37 -16.33 11.79
C GLU A 476 2.16 -17.32 12.65
N HIS A 477 2.23 -18.59 12.23
CA HIS A 477 3.00 -19.61 12.96
C HIS A 477 4.50 -19.26 13.03
N HIS A 478 5.08 -18.73 11.95
CA HIS A 478 6.49 -18.34 11.90
C HIS A 478 6.81 -17.10 12.76
N LEU A 479 5.89 -16.12 12.82
CA LEU A 479 6.05 -14.93 13.67
C LEU A 479 5.95 -15.30 15.17
N VAL A 480 5.02 -16.19 15.52
CA VAL A 480 4.86 -16.67 16.91
C VAL A 480 6.09 -17.44 17.38
N THR A 481 6.65 -18.32 16.55
CA THR A 481 7.86 -19.10 16.88
C THR A 481 9.14 -18.26 16.95
N HIS A 482 9.29 -17.24 16.09
CA HIS A 482 10.42 -16.30 16.19
C HIS A 482 10.39 -15.44 17.45
N TYR A 483 9.19 -15.04 17.90
CA TYR A 483 9.04 -14.32 19.16
C TYR A 483 9.50 -15.16 20.35
N GLN A 484 9.23 -16.47 20.33
CA GLN A 484 9.66 -17.41 21.39
C GLN A 484 11.18 -17.66 21.42
N ARG A 485 11.87 -17.65 20.26
CA ARG A 485 13.32 -17.94 20.16
C ARG A 485 14.23 -16.77 20.55
N ASN A 486 13.75 -15.53 20.56
CA ASN A 486 14.54 -14.33 20.89
C ASN A 486 14.67 -14.06 22.40
N ILE A 487 14.25 -14.98 23.26
CA ILE A 487 14.43 -14.89 24.71
C ILE A 487 15.81 -15.52 25.05
N PRO A 488 16.76 -14.78 25.65
CA PRO A 488 18.08 -15.33 25.97
C PRO A 488 18.02 -16.48 27.00
N ASP A 489 18.79 -17.54 26.74
CA ASP A 489 18.91 -18.80 27.52
C ASP A 489 19.38 -18.66 28.99
N LYS A 490 19.48 -17.45 29.56
CA LYS A 490 19.87 -17.25 30.96
C LYS A 490 18.76 -17.52 31.99
N PHE A 491 17.59 -17.96 31.55
CA PHE A 491 16.44 -18.26 32.40
C PHE A 491 16.01 -19.74 32.35
N THR A 492 16.92 -20.67 32.07
CA THR A 492 16.66 -22.11 32.26
C THR A 492 16.70 -22.46 33.75
N GLY A 493 15.61 -22.18 34.45
CA GLY A 493 15.46 -22.49 35.89
C GLY A 493 14.32 -21.75 36.58
N VAL A 494 13.77 -20.70 35.97
CA VAL A 494 12.55 -20.06 36.44
C VAL A 494 11.40 -20.68 35.67
N THR A 495 10.47 -21.33 36.38
CA THR A 495 9.14 -21.62 35.88
C THR A 495 8.56 -20.32 35.31
N LEU A 496 8.62 -20.17 33.98
CA LEU A 496 8.04 -19.03 33.28
C LEU A 496 6.53 -19.14 33.47
N VAL A 497 6.03 -18.50 34.52
CA VAL A 497 4.63 -18.07 34.57
C VAL A 497 4.47 -17.19 33.34
N PRO A 498 3.60 -17.54 32.37
CA PRO A 498 3.36 -16.69 31.22
C PRO A 498 3.06 -15.30 31.74
N MET A 499 3.85 -14.30 31.34
CA MET A 499 3.52 -12.90 31.60
C MET A 499 2.23 -12.61 30.84
N ARG A 500 1.10 -12.89 31.49
CA ARG A 500 -0.19 -12.34 31.14
C ARG A 500 -0.01 -10.85 31.37
N LEU A 501 -0.05 -10.06 30.29
CA LEU A 501 -0.28 -8.63 30.43
C LEU A 501 -1.41 -8.46 31.45
N PRO A 502 -1.23 -7.67 32.50
CA PRO A 502 -2.29 -7.40 33.45
C PRO A 502 -3.54 -6.99 32.69
N PRO A 503 -4.73 -7.51 33.03
CA PRO A 503 -5.99 -7.17 32.37
C PRO A 503 -6.17 -5.65 32.22
N GLU A 504 -5.65 -4.86 33.16
CA GLU A 504 -5.64 -3.41 33.18
C GLU A 504 -4.85 -2.81 32.00
N ILE A 505 -3.70 -3.39 31.64
CA ILE A 505 -2.91 -2.93 30.50
C ILE A 505 -3.62 -3.27 29.19
N ILE A 506 -4.23 -4.46 29.10
CA ILE A 506 -5.01 -4.87 27.93
C ILE A 506 -6.22 -3.94 27.76
N GLN A 507 -6.88 -3.59 28.85
CA GLN A 507 -7.98 -2.63 28.84
C GLN A 507 -7.52 -1.26 28.36
N LEU A 508 -6.41 -0.72 28.87
CA LEU A 508 -5.87 0.57 28.43
C LEU A 508 -5.51 0.58 26.94
N ILE A 509 -4.94 -0.52 26.43
CA ILE A 509 -4.62 -0.65 25.01
C ILE A 509 -5.91 -0.61 24.16
N ILE A 510 -6.94 -1.37 24.56
CA ILE A 510 -8.21 -1.41 23.82
C ILE A 510 -8.93 -0.05 23.91
N GLU A 511 -8.93 0.59 25.08
CA GLU A 511 -9.50 1.93 25.27
C GLU A 511 -8.76 2.99 24.43
N SER A 512 -7.45 2.83 24.20
CA SER A 512 -6.66 3.73 23.36
C SER A 512 -6.91 3.61 21.85
N ILE A 513 -7.71 2.64 21.40
CA ILE A 513 -8.18 2.57 20.00
C ILE A 513 -9.08 3.77 19.69
N ILE A 514 -9.85 4.23 20.68
CA ILE A 514 -10.68 5.43 20.55
C ILE A 514 -9.81 6.65 20.81
N SER A 515 -9.83 7.60 19.87
CA SER A 515 -9.13 8.88 20.01
C SER A 515 -9.61 9.65 21.24
N PRO A 516 -8.77 10.50 21.86
CA PRO A 516 -9.15 11.29 23.04
C PRO A 516 -10.34 12.23 22.79
N ASP A 517 -10.47 12.74 21.56
CA ASP A 517 -11.61 13.52 21.08
C ASP A 517 -12.34 12.74 19.97
N PRO A 518 -13.16 11.72 20.31
CA PRO A 518 -13.81 10.91 19.31
C PRO A 518 -14.99 11.64 18.66
N PRO A 519 -15.35 11.31 17.41
CA PRO A 519 -16.61 11.74 16.80
C PRO A 519 -17.81 11.31 17.67
N VAL A 520 -18.99 11.86 17.38
CA VAL A 520 -20.23 11.47 18.08
C VAL A 520 -20.51 9.98 17.82
N ALA A 521 -20.42 9.55 16.57
CA ALA A 521 -20.40 8.16 16.16
C ALA A 521 -19.35 7.94 15.05
N TYR A 522 -18.60 6.84 15.11
CA TYR A 522 -17.73 6.43 14.01
C TYR A 522 -18.56 5.88 12.84
N PRO A 523 -18.11 6.07 11.58
CA PRO A 523 -18.74 5.46 10.42
C PRO A 523 -18.49 3.95 10.36
N ASP A 524 -19.40 3.21 9.72
CA ASP A 524 -19.38 1.73 9.65
C ASP A 524 -18.10 1.11 9.09
N PHE A 525 -17.34 1.85 8.26
CA PHE A 525 -16.13 1.37 7.58
C PHE A 525 -14.83 1.96 8.14
N SER A 526 -14.81 2.30 9.43
CA SER A 526 -13.61 2.81 10.10
C SER A 526 -12.69 1.66 10.56
N GLY A 527 -11.37 1.86 10.44
CA GLY A 527 -10.38 0.86 10.87
C GLY A 527 -10.42 0.61 12.39
N GLU A 528 -10.86 1.60 13.16
CA GLU A 528 -11.10 1.51 14.61
C GLU A 528 -12.27 0.55 14.92
N ILE A 529 -13.38 0.68 14.20
CA ILE A 529 -14.56 -0.19 14.35
C ILE A 529 -14.23 -1.62 13.94
N ASP A 530 -13.58 -1.82 12.78
CA ASP A 530 -13.11 -3.14 12.35
C ASP A 530 -12.24 -3.81 13.42
N THR A 531 -11.36 -3.03 14.04
CA THR A 531 -10.49 -3.52 15.12
C THR A 531 -11.30 -3.91 16.35
N LEU A 532 -12.26 -3.10 16.78
CA LEU A 532 -13.14 -3.40 17.92
C LEU A 532 -14.02 -4.61 17.66
N VAL A 533 -14.63 -4.72 16.47
CA VAL A 533 -15.43 -5.88 16.06
C VAL A 533 -14.57 -7.15 16.10
N ASN A 534 -13.36 -7.11 15.55
CA ASN A 534 -12.44 -8.25 15.63
C ASN A 534 -12.09 -8.60 17.09
N LEU A 535 -11.87 -7.62 17.96
CA LEU A 535 -11.60 -7.84 19.38
C LEU A 535 -12.77 -8.48 20.13
N THR A 536 -14.01 -8.34 19.63
CA THR A 536 -15.16 -9.08 20.16
C THR A 536 -15.06 -10.59 19.95
N LEU A 537 -14.31 -11.04 18.95
CA LEU A 537 -14.17 -12.44 18.58
C LEU A 537 -12.96 -13.14 19.24
N VAL A 538 -12.05 -12.37 19.87
CA VAL A 538 -10.79 -12.90 20.40
C VAL A 538 -10.95 -13.62 21.74
N SER A 539 -11.57 -12.99 22.74
CA SER A 539 -11.70 -13.55 24.08
C SER A 539 -12.87 -12.93 24.85
N ARG A 540 -13.36 -13.59 25.90
CA ARG A 540 -14.44 -13.03 26.76
C ARG A 540 -14.07 -11.69 27.39
N PHE A 541 -12.81 -11.50 27.79
CA PHE A 541 -12.35 -10.25 28.41
C PHE A 541 -12.31 -9.09 27.42
N THR A 542 -11.68 -9.30 26.26
CA THR A 542 -11.61 -8.28 25.19
C THR A 542 -13.00 -7.98 24.61
N CYS A 543 -13.86 -8.99 24.53
CA CYS A 543 -15.22 -8.86 24.03
C CYS A 543 -16.07 -7.92 24.87
N GLN A 544 -16.00 -8.00 26.20
CA GLN A 544 -16.74 -7.10 27.10
C GLN A 544 -16.32 -5.63 26.91
N ILE A 545 -15.01 -5.37 26.78
CA ILE A 545 -14.48 -4.01 26.62
C ILE A 545 -14.82 -3.47 25.23
N ALA A 546 -14.64 -4.28 24.19
CA ALA A 546 -14.93 -3.89 22.81
C ALA A 546 -16.42 -3.62 22.58
N ARG A 547 -17.33 -4.47 23.10
CA ARG A 547 -18.79 -4.23 23.03
C ARG A 547 -19.19 -2.93 23.70
N ARG A 548 -18.64 -2.64 24.89
CA ARG A 548 -18.88 -1.38 25.59
C ARG A 548 -18.44 -0.18 24.77
N LEU A 549 -17.27 -0.24 24.11
CA LEU A 549 -16.77 0.85 23.27
C LEU A 549 -17.60 1.02 21.99
N LEU A 550 -18.01 -0.09 21.35
CA LEU A 550 -18.89 -0.05 20.18
C LEU A 550 -20.23 0.63 20.52
N ILE A 551 -20.87 0.26 21.63
CA ILE A 551 -22.14 0.89 22.05
C ILE A 551 -21.96 2.37 22.42
N ASN A 552 -20.79 2.79 22.91
CA ASN A 552 -20.57 4.18 23.28
C ASN A 552 -20.25 5.10 22.09
N HIS A 553 -19.67 4.54 21.02
CA HIS A 553 -19.05 5.33 19.94
C HIS A 553 -19.52 4.92 18.52
N CYS A 554 -20.41 3.96 18.37
CA CYS A 554 -20.86 3.44 17.06
C CYS A 554 -22.39 3.38 16.93
N LEU A 555 -23.12 4.17 17.73
CA LEU A 555 -24.58 4.29 17.59
C LEU A 555 -24.92 5.35 16.55
N LEU A 556 -24.73 4.98 15.28
CA LEU A 556 -25.25 5.69 14.12
C LEU A 556 -26.46 4.90 13.60
N ILE A 557 -27.64 5.50 13.67
CA ILE A 557 -28.90 4.89 13.22
C ILE A 557 -29.43 5.74 12.08
N ASP A 558 -29.28 5.25 10.85
CA ASP A 558 -29.68 5.91 9.61
C ASP A 558 -30.85 5.22 8.89
N ASP A 559 -31.33 4.09 9.43
CA ASP A 559 -32.43 3.30 8.88
C ASP A 559 -33.38 2.84 10.01
N GLU A 560 -34.68 2.85 9.74
CA GLU A 560 -35.73 2.33 10.61
C GLU A 560 -35.49 0.84 10.94
N LEU A 561 -35.03 0.06 9.97
CA LEU A 561 -34.74 -1.37 10.18
C LEU A 561 -33.57 -1.57 11.15
N LEU A 562 -32.57 -0.69 11.12
CA LEU A 562 -31.44 -0.76 12.02
C LEU A 562 -31.86 -0.45 13.46
N LEU A 563 -32.74 0.54 13.64
CA LEU A 563 -33.35 0.86 14.92
C LEU A 563 -34.13 -0.33 15.49
N GLU A 564 -34.99 -0.95 14.67
CA GLU A 564 -35.79 -2.11 15.07
C GLU A 564 -34.88 -3.30 15.47
N HIS A 565 -33.88 -3.63 14.64
CA HIS A 565 -32.94 -4.71 14.95
C HIS A 565 -32.14 -4.45 16.22
N LEU A 566 -31.74 -3.21 16.49
CA LEU A 566 -31.00 -2.85 17.71
C LEU A 566 -31.85 -3.12 18.96
N LEU A 567 -33.13 -2.75 18.92
CA LEU A 567 -34.07 -2.98 20.01
C LEU A 567 -34.40 -4.46 20.19
N GLN A 568 -34.62 -5.20 19.10
CA GLN A 568 -34.86 -6.65 19.13
C GLN A 568 -33.65 -7.44 19.66
N CYS A 569 -32.42 -6.99 19.38
CA CYS A 569 -31.20 -7.64 19.85
C CYS A 569 -30.99 -7.50 21.36
N GLU A 570 -31.71 -6.57 22.01
CA GLU A 570 -31.65 -6.30 23.44
C GLU A 570 -30.22 -6.34 24.04
N PRO A 571 -29.26 -5.54 23.52
CA PRO A 571 -27.87 -5.69 23.90
C PRO A 571 -27.67 -5.50 25.42
N PRO A 572 -27.04 -6.46 26.12
CA PRO A 572 -26.97 -6.44 27.57
C PRO A 572 -26.19 -5.24 28.11
N GLU A 573 -25.27 -4.66 27.37
CA GLU A 573 -24.55 -3.45 27.77
C GLU A 573 -25.37 -2.15 27.56
N LEU A 574 -26.45 -2.20 26.77
CA LEU A 574 -27.44 -1.14 26.61
C LEU A 574 -28.56 -1.26 27.68
N ILE A 575 -28.92 -2.49 28.06
CA ILE A 575 -30.07 -2.78 28.95
C ILE A 575 -29.68 -3.07 30.40
N ASN A 576 -28.55 -3.76 30.67
CA ASN A 576 -28.25 -4.24 32.02
C ASN A 576 -27.80 -3.11 32.95
N ARG A 577 -28.72 -2.77 33.84
CA ARG A 577 -28.49 -2.09 35.10
C ARG A 577 -27.84 -3.07 36.09
N ARG A 578 -26.56 -2.92 36.42
CA ARG A 578 -25.97 -3.59 37.60
C ARG A 578 -26.01 -2.64 38.81
N PRO A 579 -26.76 -2.96 39.90
CA PRO A 579 -26.90 -2.08 41.06
C PRO A 579 -25.70 -2.02 42.02
N ASN A 580 -24.62 -2.77 41.78
CA ASN A 580 -23.57 -3.06 42.78
C ASN A 580 -22.13 -2.68 42.37
N ASP A 581 -21.93 -1.79 41.39
CA ASP A 581 -20.57 -1.30 41.11
C ASP A 581 -20.13 -0.31 42.20
N THR A 582 -19.36 -0.83 43.14
CA THR A 582 -18.74 -0.09 44.24
C THR A 582 -17.78 0.98 43.70
N GLY A 583 -18.19 2.23 43.87
CA GLY A 583 -17.38 3.35 44.36
C GLY A 583 -16.30 3.98 43.47
N ALA A 584 -15.74 3.31 42.46
CA ALA A 584 -14.64 3.87 41.66
C ALA A 584 -14.79 3.75 40.13
N GLN A 585 -15.67 2.89 39.62
CA GLN A 585 -15.87 2.73 38.16
C GLN A 585 -17.03 3.55 37.58
N VAL A 586 -17.95 4.04 38.41
CA VAL A 586 -19.17 4.75 37.95
C VAL A 586 -18.85 6.15 37.38
N GLN A 587 -17.75 6.78 37.81
CA GLN A 587 -17.36 8.12 37.35
C GLN A 587 -16.63 8.14 35.98
N LYS A 588 -16.24 6.97 35.43
CA LYS A 588 -15.66 6.84 34.08
C LYS A 588 -16.64 6.32 33.03
N SER A 589 -17.92 6.14 33.37
CA SER A 589 -18.93 5.43 32.55
C SER A 589 -19.92 6.33 31.77
N THR A 590 -19.72 7.65 31.75
CA THR A 590 -20.64 8.59 31.11
C THR A 590 -20.01 9.28 29.90
N ALA A 591 -20.03 8.58 28.76
CA ALA A 591 -19.89 9.19 27.44
C ALA A 591 -20.48 8.21 26.40
N ALA A 592 -21.75 8.42 26.03
CA ALA A 592 -22.36 7.78 24.88
C ALA A 592 -22.77 8.86 23.87
N GLY A 593 -22.41 8.64 22.61
CA GLY A 593 -22.89 9.43 21.47
C GLY A 593 -23.97 8.67 20.71
N LEU A 594 -25.00 9.37 20.25
CA LEU A 594 -26.04 8.84 19.37
C LEU A 594 -26.22 9.77 18.18
N VAL A 595 -26.27 9.20 16.99
CA VAL A 595 -26.66 9.88 15.76
C VAL A 595 -27.93 9.20 15.25
N LEU A 596 -29.01 9.96 15.08
CA LEU A 596 -30.31 9.47 14.61
C LEU A 596 -30.72 10.21 13.34
N VAL A 597 -30.69 9.55 12.20
CA VAL A 597 -31.05 10.09 10.88
C VAL A 597 -32.20 9.25 10.35
N LEU A 598 -33.42 9.77 10.37
CA LEU A 598 -34.61 9.03 9.95
C LEU A 598 -35.53 9.93 9.13
N ASP A 599 -35.93 9.45 7.95
CA ASP A 599 -36.74 10.21 7.00
C ASP A 599 -38.19 10.41 7.48
N GLU A 600 -38.79 9.39 8.10
CA GLU A 600 -40.21 9.38 8.53
C GLU A 600 -40.36 9.13 10.06
N PRO A 601 -39.89 10.06 10.92
CA PRO A 601 -39.96 9.92 12.38
C PRO A 601 -41.39 9.99 12.94
N ASP A 602 -42.35 10.40 12.12
CA ASP A 602 -43.76 10.53 12.43
C ASP A 602 -44.53 9.21 12.40
N ARG A 603 -43.92 8.14 11.87
CA ARG A 603 -44.49 6.79 11.95
C ARG A 603 -44.64 6.34 13.41
N PRO A 604 -45.81 5.85 13.84
CA PRO A 604 -46.03 5.39 15.21
C PRO A 604 -45.11 4.26 15.68
N SER A 605 -44.66 3.38 14.78
CA SER A 605 -43.66 2.35 15.10
C SER A 605 -42.33 2.99 15.45
N VAL A 606 -41.83 3.84 14.56
CA VAL A 606 -40.55 4.56 14.71
C VAL A 606 -40.56 5.43 15.97
N ALA A 607 -41.64 6.17 16.23
CA ALA A 607 -41.76 6.98 17.42
C ALA A 607 -41.74 6.17 18.73
N ARG A 608 -42.35 4.97 18.73
CA ARG A 608 -42.30 4.04 19.87
C ARG A 608 -40.91 3.47 20.07
N ASP A 609 -40.21 3.20 18.98
CA ASP A 609 -38.83 2.70 19.02
C ASP A 609 -37.87 3.78 19.53
N ILE A 610 -38.05 5.05 19.13
CA ILE A 610 -37.32 6.20 19.68
C ILE A 610 -37.62 6.36 21.18
N GLU A 611 -38.87 6.22 21.61
CA GLU A 611 -39.23 6.26 23.04
C GLU A 611 -38.50 5.16 23.83
N THR A 612 -38.52 3.94 23.32
CA THR A 612 -37.85 2.78 23.93
C THR A 612 -36.33 2.97 23.99
N LEU A 613 -35.72 3.44 22.90
CA LEU A 613 -34.30 3.74 22.84
C LEU A 613 -33.91 4.85 23.83
N SER A 614 -34.73 5.92 23.91
CA SER A 614 -34.52 7.00 24.87
C SER A 614 -34.59 6.51 26.31
N PHE A 615 -35.47 5.55 26.62
CA PHE A 615 -35.57 4.91 27.93
C PHE A 615 -34.25 4.23 28.30
N HIS A 616 -33.66 3.46 27.39
CA HIS A 616 -32.40 2.76 27.63
C HIS A 616 -31.20 3.71 27.76
N LEU A 617 -31.22 4.84 27.04
CA LEU A 617 -30.09 5.75 26.95
C LEU A 617 -30.12 6.94 27.94
N CYS A 618 -31.26 7.23 28.58
CA CYS A 618 -31.46 8.43 29.39
C CYS A 618 -30.46 8.64 30.54
N HIS A 619 -29.80 7.59 31.01
CA HIS A 619 -28.81 7.65 32.10
C HIS A 619 -27.34 7.65 31.62
N ARG A 620 -27.09 7.66 30.31
CA ARG A 620 -25.73 7.52 29.74
C ARG A 620 -25.45 8.44 28.56
N LEU A 621 -26.48 8.89 27.84
CA LEU A 621 -26.33 9.71 26.65
C LEU A 621 -25.90 11.14 27.00
N THR A 622 -24.77 11.56 26.45
CA THR A 622 -24.20 12.90 26.66
C THR A 622 -24.10 13.71 25.38
N ARG A 623 -24.04 13.05 24.21
CA ARG A 623 -23.96 13.69 22.89
C ARG A 623 -25.04 13.14 21.98
N LEU A 624 -25.83 14.01 21.37
CA LEU A 624 -26.93 13.63 20.48
C LEU A 624 -26.90 14.48 19.21
N VAL A 625 -26.89 13.83 18.06
CA VAL A 625 -27.08 14.44 16.75
C VAL A 625 -28.34 13.83 16.14
N ILE A 626 -29.27 14.67 15.69
CA ILE A 626 -30.48 14.21 15.02
C ILE A 626 -30.62 14.87 13.65
N ASP A 627 -31.16 14.13 12.71
CA ASP A 627 -31.69 14.60 11.43
C ASP A 627 -33.10 14.02 11.30
N LEU A 628 -34.08 14.73 11.86
CA LEU A 628 -35.48 14.31 11.94
C LEU A 628 -36.35 15.49 11.49
N PRO A 629 -37.03 15.42 10.34
CA PRO A 629 -37.83 16.52 9.81
C PRO A 629 -39.18 16.67 10.53
N LEU A 630 -39.15 17.07 11.81
CA LEU A 630 -40.31 17.10 12.71
C LEU A 630 -41.24 18.32 12.50
N ARG A 631 -40.69 19.40 11.94
CA ARG A 631 -41.36 20.66 11.62
C ARG A 631 -42.54 20.51 10.66
N PHE A 632 -42.45 19.64 9.67
CA PHE A 632 -43.49 19.46 8.63
C PHE A 632 -44.61 18.48 9.03
N TYR A 633 -44.57 17.92 10.25
CA TYR A 633 -45.60 17.00 10.74
C TYR A 633 -46.94 17.71 10.99
N ASN A 634 -47.99 17.31 10.25
CA ASN A 634 -49.35 17.86 10.36
C ASN A 634 -50.16 17.12 11.44
N PRO A 635 -50.57 17.78 12.54
CA PRO A 635 -51.29 17.15 13.66
C PRO A 635 -52.76 16.77 13.36
N SER A 636 -53.19 16.78 12.10
CA SER A 636 -54.60 16.61 11.71
C SER A 636 -55.20 15.21 11.93
N MET A 637 -54.41 14.23 12.38
CA MET A 637 -54.89 12.90 12.75
C MET A 637 -54.87 12.71 14.28
N PRO A 638 -56.02 12.78 14.98
CA PRO A 638 -56.10 12.65 16.44
C PRO A 638 -55.80 11.24 16.98
N GLU A 639 -55.57 10.24 16.13
CA GLU A 639 -55.39 8.84 16.53
C GLU A 639 -53.94 8.46 16.87
N LEU A 640 -52.98 9.39 16.74
CA LEU A 640 -51.56 9.11 16.87
C LEU A 640 -50.88 10.13 17.81
N GLU A 641 -50.72 9.77 19.09
CA GLU A 641 -50.00 10.53 20.14
C GLU A 641 -48.48 10.65 19.89
N VAL A 642 -48.04 10.69 18.63
CA VAL A 642 -46.64 10.62 18.20
C VAL A 642 -45.83 11.83 18.68
N ARG A 643 -46.32 13.06 18.47
CA ARG A 643 -45.60 14.28 18.89
C ARG A 643 -45.46 14.38 20.43
N PRO A 644 -46.51 14.14 21.24
CA PRO A 644 -46.37 14.01 22.70
C PRO A 644 -45.39 12.92 23.14
N MET A 645 -45.40 11.76 22.48
CA MET A 645 -44.49 10.65 22.77
C MET A 645 -43.04 11.01 22.52
N LEU A 646 -42.73 11.57 21.34
CA LEU A 646 -41.38 12.04 21.01
C LEU A 646 -40.92 13.15 21.97
N ARG A 647 -41.80 14.09 22.32
CA ARG A 647 -41.50 15.15 23.29
C ARG A 647 -41.05 14.56 24.63
N GLU A 648 -41.80 13.60 25.17
CA GLU A 648 -41.44 12.96 26.44
C GLU A 648 -40.18 12.07 26.32
N ALA A 649 -39.95 11.44 25.16
CA ALA A 649 -38.72 10.68 24.89
C ALA A 649 -37.46 11.57 25.00
N PHE A 650 -37.41 12.68 24.26
CA PHE A 650 -36.26 13.59 24.28
C PHE A 650 -36.11 14.34 25.61
N LYS A 651 -37.22 14.71 26.26
CA LYS A 651 -37.21 15.39 27.57
C LYS A 651 -36.59 14.53 28.68
N ARG A 652 -36.62 13.20 28.54
CA ARG A 652 -35.98 12.25 29.47
C ARG A 652 -34.45 12.32 29.47
N LEU A 653 -33.83 12.81 28.39
CA LEU A 653 -32.38 12.81 28.15
C LEU A 653 -31.66 13.95 28.91
N THR A 654 -31.85 14.01 30.23
CA THR A 654 -31.36 15.12 31.09
C THR A 654 -29.84 15.20 31.26
N LEU A 655 -29.09 14.19 30.80
CA LEU A 655 -27.62 14.17 30.87
C LEU A 655 -26.93 14.74 29.62
N LEU A 656 -27.69 15.16 28.60
CA LEU A 656 -27.14 15.74 27.39
C LEU A 656 -26.31 16.99 27.69
N GLU A 657 -25.08 16.98 27.17
CA GLU A 657 -24.12 18.08 27.21
C GLU A 657 -23.93 18.72 25.84
N GLU A 658 -24.08 17.93 24.76
CA GLU A 658 -23.97 18.36 23.37
C GLU A 658 -25.19 17.90 22.58
N PHE A 659 -25.83 18.82 21.87
CA PHE A 659 -26.97 18.53 21.01
C PHE A 659 -26.86 19.25 19.67
N CYS A 660 -27.16 18.53 18.60
CA CYS A 660 -27.32 19.06 17.25
C CYS A 660 -28.62 18.56 16.63
N SER A 661 -29.37 19.47 16.02
CA SER A 661 -30.51 19.16 15.16
C SER A 661 -30.25 19.70 13.75
N ALA A 662 -30.10 18.79 12.79
CA ALA A 662 -29.71 19.10 11.41
C ALA A 662 -30.90 19.44 10.50
N ALA A 663 -32.10 18.92 10.79
CA ALA A 663 -33.30 19.15 9.99
C ALA A 663 -34.07 20.41 10.38
N ASP A 664 -34.19 20.68 11.69
CA ASP A 664 -34.97 21.79 12.24
C ASP A 664 -34.52 22.15 13.68
N ASP A 665 -35.31 22.91 14.41
CA ASP A 665 -35.07 23.37 15.79
C ASP A 665 -35.58 22.41 16.90
N LEU A 666 -35.85 21.14 16.58
CA LEU A 666 -36.53 20.13 17.40
C LEU A 666 -37.97 20.54 17.73
N CYS A 667 -38.76 20.80 16.69
CA CYS A 667 -40.14 21.29 16.81
C CYS A 667 -41.12 20.19 17.29
N LEU A 668 -41.34 20.12 18.61
CA LEU A 668 -42.16 19.09 19.27
C LEU A 668 -43.27 19.67 20.16
N ASP A 669 -43.86 20.81 19.78
CA ASP A 669 -44.92 21.42 20.58
C ASP A 669 -46.26 20.71 20.45
N THR A 670 -46.87 20.42 21.60
CA THR A 670 -48.10 19.63 21.70
C THR A 670 -49.35 20.48 21.81
N GLN A 671 -49.21 21.75 22.19
CA GLN A 671 -50.33 22.68 22.21
C GLN A 671 -50.75 22.98 20.77
N LYS A 672 -52.08 23.04 20.53
CA LYS A 672 -52.64 23.52 19.27
C LYS A 672 -52.29 24.99 19.12
N LEU A 673 -51.10 25.28 18.64
CA LEU A 673 -50.79 26.61 18.15
C LEU A 673 -51.77 26.91 17.00
N PRO A 674 -52.41 28.09 16.96
CA PRO A 674 -53.08 28.54 15.74
C PRO A 674 -52.03 28.49 14.63
N TYR A 675 -52.32 27.76 13.55
CA TYR A 675 -51.45 27.52 12.39
C TYR A 675 -50.20 28.42 12.35
N ILE A 676 -49.07 27.93 12.89
CA ILE A 676 -47.80 28.69 13.05
C ILE A 676 -47.30 29.25 11.71
N TRP A 677 -47.77 28.68 10.60
CA TRP A 677 -47.44 29.11 9.24
C TRP A 677 -48.19 30.37 8.78
N GLU A 678 -49.22 30.82 9.49
CA GLU A 678 -50.03 31.99 9.11
C GLU A 678 -49.74 33.24 9.96
N THR A 679 -49.22 33.07 11.19
CA THR A 679 -48.95 34.17 12.12
C THR A 679 -47.44 34.32 12.32
N PRO A 680 -46.83 35.45 11.90
CA PRO A 680 -45.40 35.72 12.10
C PRO A 680 -44.97 35.59 13.58
N SER A 681 -43.80 34.99 13.83
CA SER A 681 -43.26 34.73 15.17
C SER A 681 -43.14 35.97 16.05
N ASP A 682 -42.98 37.14 15.44
CA ASP A 682 -42.93 38.45 16.08
C ASP A 682 -44.29 38.93 16.62
N GLN A 683 -45.38 38.19 16.39
CA GLN A 683 -46.72 38.48 16.91
C GLN A 683 -47.13 37.56 18.08
N LEU A 684 -46.40 36.48 18.34
CA LEU A 684 -46.71 35.48 19.38
C LEU A 684 -46.03 35.84 20.72
N GLU A 685 -46.68 35.54 21.85
CA GLU A 685 -46.16 35.79 23.20
C GLU A 685 -45.51 34.53 23.82
N GLU A 686 -44.69 34.71 24.87
CA GLU A 686 -44.02 33.58 25.56
C GLU A 686 -45.03 32.57 26.14
N ALA A 687 -46.25 33.00 26.46
CA ALA A 687 -47.32 32.14 26.96
C ALA A 687 -47.95 31.24 25.87
N ASP A 688 -47.74 31.57 24.59
CA ASP A 688 -48.31 30.83 23.45
C ASP A 688 -47.47 29.60 23.08
N TYR A 689 -46.23 29.51 23.59
CA TYR A 689 -45.30 28.44 23.29
C TYR A 689 -45.09 27.49 24.45
N GLU A 690 -44.90 26.21 24.14
CA GLU A 690 -44.25 25.31 25.10
C GLU A 690 -42.74 25.57 25.11
N PRO A 691 -42.05 25.41 26.26
CA PRO A 691 -40.59 25.54 26.27
C PRO A 691 -39.96 24.55 25.30
N ALA A 692 -38.99 25.01 24.50
CA ALA A 692 -38.25 24.14 23.60
C ALA A 692 -37.60 22.98 24.39
N VAL A 693 -37.65 21.76 23.87
CA VAL A 693 -37.25 20.56 24.62
C VAL A 693 -35.79 20.63 25.09
N TRP A 694 -34.90 21.12 24.22
CA TRP A 694 -33.48 21.29 24.54
C TRP A 694 -33.22 22.28 25.69
N SER A 695 -34.13 23.23 25.94
CA SER A 695 -34.02 24.18 27.05
C SER A 695 -34.22 23.54 28.43
N LEU A 696 -34.76 22.31 28.46
CA LEU A 696 -35.04 21.57 29.68
C LEU A 696 -33.84 20.71 30.13
N TRP A 697 -32.77 20.64 29.35
CA TRP A 697 -31.59 19.83 29.68
C TRP A 697 -30.57 20.62 30.53
N PRO A 698 -30.42 20.31 31.84
CA PRO A 698 -29.68 21.14 32.80
C PRO A 698 -28.14 21.07 32.64
N ARG A 699 -27.64 20.21 31.76
CA ARG A 699 -26.21 20.02 31.49
C ARG A 699 -25.79 20.48 30.11
N LEU A 700 -26.71 20.99 29.29
CA LEU A 700 -26.43 21.42 27.93
C LEU A 700 -25.36 22.53 27.90
N ARG A 701 -24.26 22.26 27.19
CA ARG A 701 -23.13 23.17 27.00
C ARG A 701 -22.95 23.58 25.55
N ARG A 702 -23.30 22.70 24.61
CA ARG A 702 -23.12 22.92 23.17
C ARG A 702 -24.42 22.65 22.44
N LEU A 703 -24.90 23.64 21.70
CA LEU A 703 -26.18 23.61 21.00
C LEU A 703 -25.98 24.04 19.54
N ALA A 704 -26.39 23.18 18.60
CA ALA A 704 -26.41 23.47 17.18
C ALA A 704 -27.82 23.25 16.62
N LEU A 705 -28.38 24.26 15.95
CA LEU A 705 -29.74 24.23 15.40
C LEU A 705 -29.74 24.72 13.95
N CYS A 706 -30.60 24.11 13.13
CA CYS A 706 -30.83 24.49 11.75
C CYS A 706 -32.18 25.19 11.57
N GLU A 707 -32.26 26.14 10.63
CA GLU A 707 -33.47 26.88 10.25
C GLU A 707 -34.25 27.51 11.42
N VAL A 708 -33.55 27.93 12.47
CA VAL A 708 -34.20 28.55 13.64
C VAL A 708 -34.56 30.01 13.35
N ASP A 709 -35.74 30.44 13.78
CA ASP A 709 -36.11 31.86 13.79
C ASP A 709 -35.57 32.54 15.05
N VAL A 710 -34.59 33.43 14.88
CA VAL A 710 -33.94 34.12 16.02
C VAL A 710 -34.84 35.16 16.68
N THR A 711 -35.96 35.54 16.05
CA THR A 711 -36.96 36.46 16.60
C THR A 711 -38.00 35.76 17.47
N SER A 712 -38.08 34.43 17.42
CA SER A 712 -39.03 33.63 18.17
C SER A 712 -38.82 33.75 19.69
N MET A 713 -39.91 34.03 20.41
CA MET A 713 -39.90 34.05 21.89
C MET A 713 -39.61 32.67 22.48
N GLN A 714 -39.98 31.59 21.79
CA GLN A 714 -39.66 30.23 22.22
C GLN A 714 -38.15 29.97 22.22
N PHE A 715 -37.47 30.42 21.16
CA PHE A 715 -36.02 30.29 21.03
C PHE A 715 -35.29 31.13 22.08
N ILE A 716 -35.63 32.41 22.21
CA ILE A 716 -34.99 33.32 23.18
C ILE A 716 -35.28 32.89 24.62
N GLY A 717 -36.53 32.53 24.92
CA GLY A 717 -36.95 32.00 26.22
C GLY A 717 -36.26 30.66 26.55
N GLY A 718 -36.04 29.82 25.55
CA GLY A 718 -35.26 28.60 25.66
C GLY A 718 -33.80 28.86 26.01
N LEU A 719 -33.13 29.75 25.27
CA LEU A 719 -31.75 30.15 25.55
C LEU A 719 -31.58 30.72 26.96
N ARG A 720 -32.55 31.49 27.45
CA ARG A 720 -32.54 32.04 28.82
C ARG A 720 -32.42 30.95 29.90
N ARG A 721 -32.95 29.75 29.63
CA ARG A 721 -32.89 28.59 30.55
C ARG A 721 -31.55 27.85 30.49
N CYS A 722 -30.77 28.04 29.44
CA CYS A 722 -29.50 27.34 29.19
C CYS A 722 -28.29 28.09 29.80
N SER A 723 -28.25 28.24 31.12
CA SER A 723 -27.19 29.03 31.79
C SER A 723 -25.76 28.50 31.63
N LYS A 724 -25.59 27.21 31.32
CA LYS A 724 -24.29 26.56 31.11
C LYS A 724 -23.83 26.49 29.65
N LEU A 725 -24.61 27.06 28.73
CA LEU A 725 -24.30 27.02 27.31
C LEU A 725 -23.00 27.81 27.03
N THR A 726 -21.99 27.13 26.49
CA THR A 726 -20.70 27.70 26.11
C THR A 726 -20.59 27.91 24.60
N HIS A 727 -21.20 27.05 23.78
CA HIS A 727 -21.15 27.11 22.32
C HIS A 727 -22.56 27.11 21.74
N LEU A 728 -22.86 28.09 20.89
CA LEU A 728 -24.09 28.16 20.11
C LEU A 728 -23.76 28.21 18.63
N VAL A 729 -24.33 27.31 17.84
CA VAL A 729 -24.16 27.23 16.38
C VAL A 729 -25.53 27.34 15.73
N LEU A 730 -25.68 28.32 14.85
CA LEU A 730 -26.91 28.56 14.09
C LEU A 730 -26.61 28.39 12.61
N VAL A 731 -27.35 27.51 11.94
CA VAL A 731 -27.19 27.22 10.52
C VAL A 731 -28.47 27.59 9.79
N ALA A 732 -28.35 28.35 8.69
CA ALA A 732 -29.46 28.94 7.95
C ALA A 732 -30.53 29.61 8.84
N PRO A 733 -30.16 30.45 9.84
CA PRO A 733 -31.15 31.05 10.73
C PRO A 733 -31.99 32.13 10.01
N SER A 734 -33.29 32.16 10.29
CA SER A 734 -34.18 33.20 9.78
C SER A 734 -34.30 34.38 10.74
N GLY A 735 -34.57 35.57 10.21
CA GLY A 735 -34.82 36.78 11.01
C GLY A 735 -33.57 37.53 11.50
N LEU A 736 -32.40 37.27 10.92
CA LEU A 736 -31.15 38.00 11.24
C LEU A 736 -31.21 39.50 10.86
N ASP A 737 -32.05 39.85 9.90
CA ASP A 737 -32.26 41.21 9.39
C ASP A 737 -33.33 41.99 10.17
N ARG A 738 -34.08 41.33 11.06
CA ARG A 738 -35.20 41.91 11.82
C ARG A 738 -34.80 42.28 13.24
N ASP A 739 -35.50 43.28 13.77
CA ASP A 739 -35.36 43.69 15.17
C ASP A 739 -35.94 42.64 16.11
N VAL A 740 -35.19 42.30 17.17
CA VAL A 740 -35.68 41.41 18.21
C VAL A 740 -36.35 42.22 19.32
N ARG A 741 -37.47 41.72 19.85
CA ARG A 741 -38.20 42.36 20.95
C ARG A 741 -37.28 42.68 22.13
N SER A 742 -37.48 43.85 22.75
CA SER A 742 -36.75 44.30 23.94
C SER A 742 -37.21 43.57 25.21
N GLY A 743 -36.32 43.39 26.20
CA GLY A 743 -36.63 42.89 27.55
C GLY A 743 -35.92 41.59 27.95
N TRP A 744 -35.23 40.92 27.01
CA TRP A 744 -34.40 39.74 27.31
C TRP A 744 -32.92 40.09 27.48
N GLN A 745 -32.49 41.25 26.98
CA GLN A 745 -31.11 41.71 27.01
C GLN A 745 -30.69 42.04 28.45
N SER A 746 -29.94 41.14 29.08
CA SER A 746 -29.34 41.35 30.40
C SER A 746 -27.87 40.91 30.41
N THR A 747 -27.07 41.42 31.34
CA THR A 747 -25.67 41.00 31.52
C THR A 747 -25.56 39.51 31.91
N ASP A 748 -26.59 38.98 32.57
CA ASP A 748 -26.73 37.58 32.96
C ASP A 748 -27.28 36.67 31.85
N PHE A 749 -27.60 37.20 30.67
CA PHE A 749 -28.07 36.38 29.56
C PHE A 749 -26.93 35.51 29.01
N LEU A 750 -27.09 34.18 29.08
CA LEU A 750 -26.10 33.17 28.70
C LEU A 750 -24.70 33.43 29.30
N PRO A 751 -24.54 33.32 30.64
CA PRO A 751 -23.35 33.77 31.36
C PRO A 751 -22.09 32.94 31.07
N SER A 752 -22.24 31.75 30.50
CA SER A 752 -21.15 30.85 30.10
C SER A 752 -20.81 30.88 28.61
N LEU A 753 -21.51 31.68 27.78
CA LEU A 753 -21.31 31.66 26.34
C LEU A 753 -19.92 32.16 25.95
N GLU A 754 -19.16 31.35 25.23
CA GLU A 754 -17.79 31.64 24.78
C GLU A 754 -17.71 31.79 23.26
N ARG A 755 -18.57 31.11 22.51
CA ARG A 755 -18.54 31.10 21.04
C ARG A 755 -19.94 31.08 20.44
N LEU A 756 -20.15 31.93 19.44
CA LEU A 756 -21.30 31.94 18.54
C LEU A 756 -20.81 31.69 17.11
N LEU A 757 -21.35 30.67 16.45
CA LEU A 757 -21.09 30.38 15.04
C LEU A 757 -22.38 30.59 14.24
N ILE A 758 -22.30 31.35 13.16
CA ILE A 758 -23.41 31.55 12.22
C ILE A 758 -22.94 31.08 10.85
N ALA A 759 -23.65 30.10 10.28
CA ALA A 759 -23.33 29.51 8.99
C ALA A 759 -24.53 29.60 8.06
N ASP A 760 -24.31 30.07 6.84
CA ASP A 760 -25.37 30.32 5.86
C ASP A 760 -24.77 30.40 4.44
N SER A 761 -25.62 30.43 3.41
CA SER A 761 -25.20 30.66 2.04
C SER A 761 -24.55 32.04 1.88
N ALA A 762 -23.61 32.15 0.94
CA ALA A 762 -22.97 33.42 0.63
C ALA A 762 -23.98 34.45 0.10
N ASP A 763 -24.98 34.01 -0.66
CA ASP A 763 -26.04 34.86 -1.21
C ASP A 763 -26.91 35.46 -0.06
N GLU A 764 -27.25 34.68 0.96
CA GLU A 764 -27.99 35.17 2.16
C GLU A 764 -27.15 36.16 2.98
N PHE A 765 -25.87 35.87 3.21
CA PHE A 765 -25.00 36.85 3.86
C PHE A 765 -24.84 38.13 3.05
N GLU A 766 -24.85 38.08 1.71
CA GLU A 766 -24.86 39.26 0.85
C GLU A 766 -26.16 40.07 0.98
N MET A 767 -27.33 39.43 1.12
CA MET A 767 -28.59 40.12 1.41
C MET A 767 -28.59 40.81 2.77
N VAL A 768 -27.96 40.19 3.77
CA VAL A 768 -27.72 40.81 5.09
C VAL A 768 -26.57 41.85 5.02
N SER A 769 -25.73 41.82 3.98
CA SER A 769 -24.56 42.71 3.74
C SER A 769 -24.92 44.07 3.14
N GLY A 770 -25.79 44.79 3.86
CA GLY A 770 -25.67 46.24 4.00
C GLY A 770 -24.94 46.66 5.28
N LYS A 771 -24.56 45.72 6.16
CA LYS A 771 -24.08 45.98 7.53
C LYS A 771 -22.97 45.01 7.91
N ASP A 772 -21.77 45.52 8.22
CA ASP A 772 -20.54 44.77 8.48
C ASP A 772 -20.64 43.68 9.60
N HIS A 773 -21.71 43.69 10.41
CA HIS A 773 -21.79 42.96 11.68
C HIS A 773 -23.05 42.09 11.90
N LEU A 774 -23.72 41.63 10.84
CA LEU A 774 -24.90 40.70 10.90
C LEU A 774 -26.12 41.30 11.65
N GLY A 775 -26.76 42.30 11.03
CA GLY A 775 -27.97 42.95 11.57
C GLY A 775 -27.74 44.37 12.11
N GLU A 776 -28.83 45.06 12.49
CA GLU A 776 -28.80 46.37 13.17
C GLU A 776 -28.42 46.22 14.66
N ASP A 777 -28.18 47.34 15.36
CA ASP A 777 -27.92 47.35 16.81
C ASP A 777 -29.05 46.67 17.63
N THR A 778 -30.24 46.59 17.06
CA THR A 778 -31.46 45.96 17.57
C THR A 778 -31.65 44.50 17.15
N GLY A 779 -30.76 43.95 16.31
CA GLY A 779 -30.79 42.55 15.88
C GLY A 779 -30.23 41.58 16.93
N PHE A 780 -30.61 40.30 16.82
CA PHE A 780 -30.26 39.25 17.78
C PHE A 780 -28.75 39.17 18.07
N VAL A 781 -27.95 39.07 17.01
CA VAL A 781 -26.50 38.85 17.10
C VAL A 781 -25.81 40.03 17.78
N ARG A 782 -26.25 41.26 17.47
CA ARG A 782 -25.68 42.46 18.08
C ARG A 782 -26.07 42.61 19.54
N GLN A 783 -27.32 42.39 19.89
CA GLN A 783 -27.75 42.41 21.30
C GLN A 783 -27.05 41.33 22.13
N LEU A 784 -26.88 40.12 21.59
CA LEU A 784 -26.14 39.04 22.25
C LEU A 784 -24.65 39.40 22.45
N PHE A 785 -24.01 40.01 21.44
CA PHE A 785 -22.65 40.50 21.57
C PHE A 785 -22.54 41.63 22.61
N GLN A 786 -23.52 42.52 22.72
CA GLN A 786 -23.54 43.56 23.75
C GLN A 786 -23.64 42.97 25.16
N CYS A 787 -24.46 41.92 25.38
CA CYS A 787 -24.51 41.16 26.62
C CYS A 787 -23.14 40.54 26.96
N TYR A 788 -22.49 39.88 25.99
CA TYR A 788 -21.16 39.30 26.15
C TYR A 788 -20.10 40.35 26.48
N LYS A 789 -20.05 41.45 25.71
CA LYS A 789 -19.09 42.55 25.89
C LYS A 789 -19.22 43.16 27.27
N SER A 790 -20.45 43.41 27.73
CA SER A 790 -20.72 43.95 29.07
C SER A 790 -20.17 43.02 30.17
N ARG A 791 -20.40 41.72 30.04
CA ARG A 791 -19.89 40.69 30.97
C ARG A 791 -18.37 40.57 30.98
N VAL A 792 -17.71 40.66 29.82
CA VAL A 792 -16.24 40.62 29.71
C VAL A 792 -15.62 41.87 30.35
N LEU A 793 -16.19 43.05 30.10
CA LEU A 793 -15.74 44.32 30.70
C LEU A 793 -15.93 44.33 32.22
N GLU A 794 -17.01 43.76 32.75
CA GLU A 794 -17.20 43.58 34.19
C GLU A 794 -16.15 42.65 34.83
N LYS A 795 -15.77 41.56 34.15
CA LYS A 795 -14.67 40.67 34.61
C LYS A 795 -13.30 41.35 34.54
N GLN A 796 -13.04 42.18 33.52
CA GLN A 796 -11.76 42.88 33.32
C GLN A 796 -11.55 44.05 34.30
N LYS A 797 -12.61 44.70 34.79
CA LYS A 797 -12.53 45.75 35.85
C LYS A 797 -11.77 45.32 37.11
N TYR A 798 -11.63 44.02 37.36
CA TYR A 798 -10.90 43.47 38.51
C TYR A 798 -9.40 43.24 38.27
N TYR A 799 -8.88 43.28 37.03
CA TYR A 799 -7.55 42.71 36.73
C TYR A 799 -6.49 43.56 36.00
N VAL A 800 -6.76 44.69 35.31
CA VAL A 800 -5.72 45.68 34.86
C VAL A 800 -6.38 46.85 34.09
N LYS A 801 -5.61 47.94 33.94
CA LYS A 801 -5.98 49.32 33.53
C LYS A 801 -5.81 49.65 32.04
N ASP A 802 -5.77 48.66 31.16
CA ASP A 802 -5.69 48.88 29.69
C ASP A 802 -7.05 48.55 29.05
N GLU A 803 -7.74 49.60 28.57
CA GLU A 803 -8.98 49.50 27.81
C GLU A 803 -8.71 49.04 26.38
N GLU A 804 -8.48 47.74 26.17
CA GLU A 804 -8.57 47.14 24.84
C GLU A 804 -10.02 46.80 24.51
N SER A 805 -10.51 47.29 23.37
CA SER A 805 -11.86 47.09 22.88
C SER A 805 -12.11 45.62 22.53
N VAL A 806 -13.03 44.95 23.23
CA VAL A 806 -13.51 43.60 22.85
C VAL A 806 -14.04 43.62 21.42
N GLU A 807 -13.38 42.90 20.52
CA GLU A 807 -13.73 42.80 19.10
C GLU A 807 -14.94 41.88 18.86
N PHE A 808 -15.72 42.15 17.80
CA PHE A 808 -16.89 41.34 17.46
C PHE A 808 -16.54 39.88 17.16
N ASP A 809 -15.41 39.69 16.46
CA ASP A 809 -14.92 38.38 16.03
C ASP A 809 -14.39 37.53 17.20
N SER A 810 -14.28 38.10 18.41
CA SER A 810 -13.90 37.35 19.61
C SER A 810 -15.01 36.40 20.09
N LEU A 811 -16.28 36.70 19.78
CA LEU A 811 -17.43 35.86 20.09
C LEU A 811 -18.02 35.24 18.83
N VAL A 812 -18.19 36.03 17.77
CA VAL A 812 -18.98 35.64 16.60
C VAL A 812 -18.07 35.21 15.46
N LYS A 813 -18.25 33.98 14.99
CA LYS A 813 -17.62 33.45 13.77
C LYS A 813 -18.67 33.27 12.68
N LYS A 814 -18.32 33.61 11.44
CA LYS A 814 -19.19 33.49 10.27
C LYS A 814 -18.63 32.45 9.29
N ILE A 815 -19.49 31.61 8.72
CA ILE A 815 -19.14 30.68 7.64
C ILE A 815 -20.11 30.91 6.48
N ALA A 816 -19.64 31.51 5.39
CA ALA A 816 -20.42 31.72 4.17
C ALA A 816 -20.14 30.59 3.17
N PHE A 817 -21.17 29.83 2.79
CA PHE A 817 -21.04 28.75 1.81
C PHE A 817 -21.20 29.28 0.38
N PRO A 818 -20.19 29.13 -0.49
CA PRO A 818 -20.33 29.49 -1.89
C PRO A 818 -21.20 28.44 -2.59
N VAL A 819 -22.41 28.83 -3.00
CA VAL A 819 -23.32 27.92 -3.72
C VAL A 819 -23.05 27.98 -5.22
N PRO A 820 -22.69 26.84 -5.85
CA PRO A 820 -22.39 26.81 -7.28
C PRO A 820 -23.60 27.24 -8.12
N SER A 821 -23.36 27.91 -9.25
CA SER A 821 -24.41 28.49 -10.09
C SER A 821 -25.46 27.49 -10.60
N TYR A 822 -25.13 26.19 -10.63
CA TYR A 822 -26.03 25.11 -11.06
C TYR A 822 -26.87 24.49 -9.94
N ARG A 823 -26.65 24.89 -8.67
CA ARG A 823 -27.44 24.49 -7.48
C ARG A 823 -28.03 25.69 -6.74
N LYS A 824 -28.20 26.83 -7.42
CA LYS A 824 -28.88 27.99 -6.82
C LYS A 824 -30.32 27.59 -6.45
N GLY A 825 -30.69 27.76 -5.18
CA GLY A 825 -31.96 27.29 -4.61
C GLY A 825 -31.88 26.00 -3.79
N ASP A 826 -30.72 25.33 -3.74
CA ASP A 826 -30.45 24.19 -2.84
C ASP A 826 -29.65 24.62 -1.59
N ASP A 827 -29.70 25.91 -1.24
CA ASP A 827 -28.89 26.52 -0.20
C ASP A 827 -29.09 25.85 1.17
N ASP A 828 -30.34 25.56 1.52
CA ASP A 828 -30.75 24.87 2.76
C ASP A 828 -30.19 23.44 2.81
N ILE A 829 -30.28 22.69 1.70
CA ILE A 829 -29.79 21.31 1.60
C ILE A 829 -28.28 21.24 1.83
N ILE A 830 -27.53 22.21 1.31
CA ILE A 830 -26.07 22.28 1.46
C ILE A 830 -25.71 22.59 2.92
N CYS A 831 -26.41 23.53 3.54
CA CYS A 831 -26.22 23.90 4.94
C CYS A 831 -26.57 22.75 5.89
N HIS A 832 -27.66 22.02 5.61
CA HIS A 832 -28.11 20.86 6.38
C HIS A 832 -27.09 19.73 6.32
N GLY A 833 -26.66 19.36 5.10
CA GLY A 833 -25.66 18.31 4.91
C GLY A 833 -24.33 18.64 5.58
N TRP A 834 -23.91 19.90 5.54
CA TRP A 834 -22.71 20.35 6.25
C TRP A 834 -22.86 20.26 7.77
N LEU A 835 -23.98 20.72 8.32
CA LEU A 835 -24.25 20.69 9.75
C LEU A 835 -24.24 19.25 10.27
N LEU A 836 -24.88 18.33 9.56
CA LEU A 836 -24.90 16.92 9.91
C LEU A 836 -23.48 16.32 9.92
N ASP A 837 -22.73 16.47 8.82
CA ASP A 837 -21.36 15.95 8.70
C ASP A 837 -20.44 16.52 9.80
N ALA A 838 -20.44 17.84 9.99
CA ALA A 838 -19.59 18.52 10.98
C ALA A 838 -19.95 18.15 12.43
N SER A 839 -21.22 17.82 12.68
CA SER A 839 -21.71 17.39 13.99
C SER A 839 -21.40 15.94 14.30
N ILE A 840 -21.50 15.04 13.31
CA ILE A 840 -21.08 13.64 13.45
C ILE A 840 -19.58 13.58 13.77
N ASP A 841 -18.76 14.35 13.06
CA ASP A 841 -17.31 14.39 13.26
C ASP A 841 -16.91 15.15 14.55
N GLY A 842 -17.82 15.94 15.14
CA GLY A 842 -17.59 16.75 16.34
C GLY A 842 -16.73 18.00 16.10
N THR A 843 -16.33 18.27 14.85
CA THR A 843 -15.46 19.39 14.44
C THR A 843 -16.15 20.74 14.54
N ILE A 844 -17.49 20.75 14.51
CA ILE A 844 -18.32 21.96 14.62
C ILE A 844 -18.01 22.81 15.87
N TRP A 845 -17.44 22.19 16.92
CA TRP A 845 -17.14 22.87 18.18
C TRP A 845 -15.73 23.47 18.26
N THR A 846 -14.74 22.95 17.54
CA THR A 846 -13.31 23.26 17.75
C THR A 846 -12.74 24.20 16.68
N GLU A 847 -12.72 23.78 15.41
CA GLU A 847 -12.31 24.59 14.24
C GLU A 847 -13.08 24.12 13.00
N PRO A 848 -13.75 25.02 12.26
CA PRO A 848 -14.46 24.63 11.05
C PRO A 848 -13.46 24.38 9.92
N TYR A 849 -13.13 23.12 9.65
CA TYR A 849 -12.54 22.74 8.36
C TYR A 849 -13.62 22.88 7.27
N GLY A 850 -13.20 23.39 6.11
CA GLY A 850 -14.07 23.67 4.97
C GLY A 850 -14.87 22.46 4.47
N ILE A 851 -16.02 22.78 3.88
CA ILE A 851 -16.94 21.98 3.04
C ILE A 851 -16.66 20.46 3.07
N GLY A 852 -17.49 19.73 3.82
CA GLY A 852 -17.46 18.27 3.94
C GLY A 852 -17.47 17.55 2.59
N SER A 853 -16.58 16.59 2.43
CA SER A 853 -16.34 15.85 1.17
C SER A 853 -17.46 14.88 0.77
N ARG A 854 -18.42 14.56 1.66
CA ARG A 854 -19.43 13.52 1.43
C ARG A 854 -20.62 14.01 0.59
N TYR A 855 -21.12 15.23 0.81
CA TYR A 855 -22.34 15.72 0.15
C TYR A 855 -22.15 16.35 -1.24
N MET A 856 -20.92 16.66 -1.65
CA MET A 856 -20.64 17.06 -3.04
C MET A 856 -20.68 15.86 -4.01
N LEU A 857 -20.74 14.62 -3.51
CA LEU A 857 -20.67 13.39 -4.32
C LEU A 857 -21.95 12.53 -4.31
N ALA A 858 -22.95 12.82 -3.47
CA ALA A 858 -24.10 11.94 -3.27
C ALA A 858 -25.46 12.66 -3.37
N ARG A 859 -26.01 12.70 -4.60
CA ARG A 859 -27.45 12.55 -4.91
C ARG A 859 -27.58 12.35 -6.42
N ASN A 860 -27.23 11.15 -6.88
CA ASN A 860 -27.46 10.67 -8.24
C ASN A 860 -28.31 9.39 -8.22
N THR A 861 -29.23 9.31 -7.26
CA THR A 861 -30.17 8.19 -7.09
C THR A 861 -31.55 8.74 -6.76
N TYR A 862 -32.15 9.41 -7.75
CA TYR A 862 -33.59 9.39 -7.99
C TYR A 862 -33.81 9.44 -9.50
N THR A 863 -33.73 8.24 -10.10
CA THR A 863 -34.43 7.82 -11.32
C THR A 863 -34.88 6.39 -11.12
#